data_AF-A0A318NNV9-F1
#
_entry.id   AF-A0A318NNV9-F1
#
_cell.length_a   1.000
_cell.length_b   1.000
_cell.length_c   1.000
_cell.angle_alpha   90.00
_cell.angle_beta   90.00
_cell.angle_gamma   90.00
#
_symmetry.space_group_name_H-M   'P 1'
#
loop_
_entity.id
_entity.type
_entity.pdbx_description
1 polymer ?
#
loop_
_entity_poly.entity_id
_entity_poly.type
_entity_poly.pdbx_seq_one_letter_code
_entity_poly.pdbx_strand_id
1 'polypeptide(L)'
;MGFLTAGLLAGRWPAASASADPANRCEPAGLTGTTTVSTHLRVEARDLDLPKATSTTTVRVPQDWPLSIGLSASPDSEIHRLAMRCLLSYEPADIWGYESRDRTPAVSIGDGFVSFTDVVYGDVHFDERNPVRVGSWSITTSSTPWRVELLRSPALEKATFTQVRVELPDSWATGVFPWPPTVADSRGATWERPAWDAEAPGVFVQPDARILSTHLSQHDGWRLASDVLFWVFDAALLILLIVALRRVRRPGQTRLARRVARLILVVPVLMVSGYVSDDWIGDGPGTIAWDWFHYLSTALWSVTMVVAALLLRLPRLLVGLLTAVLLAVSGIAPLVVRDEPAHWGFRLAGSATLTLLACLGFGYAVQAALRGRFPQRLTTRAFLRSRSGRWSLLLAVPVTAAVLLQRYLDSGADWKRLRWVQFPTDSRMWAFGNDLATYANDLVNWNYGFAYFLAAVLLVPLLRDLLTGDDLILPPGVRAVVCLGYGLVCLPLGDAWAGWWFPFGLTVGLAGLFVLTGPAGRLNDPLWRALADVPHSVLVAEADRWRTVESRAAARERALGAEGEATPGDGGRRTVPLIGRLHWLSRPTPVAEPEPAPDASAVALPAGVTPLDALFAVGPYRSAFRNGVAGAVAATLIGLPATAWLLWADWTTSSWLRPADQMMLVTGLVGGVVLGVLSWTADGFVLGVLWRRLPGRRGPTKSLALTAVSVLSFGADAALNALLGEPVDRLILLRSALTFAVLSLTSVAMDLRTVRQLGTAGFRPGRMLLIGYRMGNATAQATFALAQLASVLAIYSYVRSGGDAPPFPGIDPFSVGNRQGP
;
A
#
# COMPACT_ATOMS: atom_id res chain seq x y z
N MET A 1 -21.94 31.14 21.82
CA MET A 1 -23.15 30.52 22.40
C MET A 1 -24.07 30.23 21.23
N GLY A 2 -24.50 28.99 21.09
CA GLY A 2 -25.20 28.48 19.90
C GLY A 2 -24.77 27.04 19.61
N PHE A 3 -25.04 26.14 20.56
CA PHE A 3 -24.97 24.70 20.33
C PHE A 3 -26.19 24.34 19.49
N LEU A 4 -25.96 23.97 18.22
CA LEU A 4 -26.95 23.28 17.41
C LEU A 4 -26.95 21.82 17.86
N THR A 5 -27.93 21.52 18.70
CA THR A 5 -28.37 20.20 19.12
C THR A 5 -28.60 19.30 17.91
N ALA A 6 -27.95 18.14 17.91
CA ALA A 6 -28.34 16.98 17.12
C ALA A 6 -29.80 16.64 17.46
N GLY A 7 -30.70 17.01 16.56
CA GLY A 7 -32.13 16.73 16.69
C GLY A 7 -32.38 15.24 16.51
N LEU A 8 -32.75 14.59 17.61
CA LEU A 8 -33.87 13.65 17.72
C LEU A 8 -34.25 12.90 16.43
N LEU A 9 -33.57 11.78 16.19
CA LEU A 9 -34.14 10.61 15.50
C LEU A 9 -34.28 9.44 16.50
N ALA A 10 -34.71 9.74 17.73
CA ALA A 10 -35.22 8.75 18.66
C ALA A 10 -36.68 8.43 18.30
N GLY A 11 -36.91 7.88 17.11
CA GLY A 11 -38.17 7.19 16.84
C GLY A 11 -38.26 6.02 17.82
N ARG A 12 -39.40 5.83 18.50
CA ARG A 12 -39.66 4.58 19.21
C ARG A 12 -39.70 3.47 18.17
N TRP A 13 -38.69 2.63 18.15
CA TRP A 13 -38.63 1.47 17.28
C TRP A 13 -39.60 0.41 17.81
N PRO A 14 -40.40 -0.23 16.94
CA PRO A 14 -41.31 -1.28 17.36
C PRO A 14 -40.49 -2.45 17.94
N ALA A 15 -40.83 -2.86 19.16
CA ALA A 15 -40.31 -4.10 19.74
C ALA A 15 -40.75 -5.26 18.84
N ALA A 16 -39.80 -6.05 18.36
CA ALA A 16 -40.08 -7.22 17.53
C ALA A 16 -40.96 -8.20 18.31
N SER A 17 -42.15 -8.48 17.76
CA SER A 17 -43.01 -9.55 18.21
C SER A 17 -42.30 -10.89 17.95
N ALA A 18 -42.08 -11.68 19.01
CA ALA A 18 -41.56 -13.03 18.93
C ALA A 18 -42.45 -13.88 18.01
N SER A 19 -42.04 -14.05 16.76
CA SER A 19 -42.69 -14.97 15.83
C SER A 19 -42.28 -16.41 16.17
N ALA A 20 -43.20 -17.36 15.98
CA ALA A 20 -43.03 -18.77 16.31
C ALA A 20 -41.69 -19.34 15.81
N ASP A 21 -41.07 -20.18 16.66
CA ASP A 21 -39.71 -20.73 16.52
C ASP A 21 -39.42 -21.24 15.09
N PRO A 22 -38.52 -20.58 14.34
CA PRO A 22 -38.19 -20.97 12.96
C PRO A 22 -37.59 -22.38 12.87
N ALA A 23 -37.09 -22.96 13.96
CA ALA A 23 -36.56 -24.32 13.99
C ALA A 23 -37.61 -25.39 13.59
N ASN A 24 -38.90 -25.16 13.89
CA ASN A 24 -39.98 -26.07 13.49
C ASN A 24 -40.32 -26.01 11.99
N ARG A 25 -39.73 -25.10 11.20
CA ARG A 25 -40.05 -24.95 9.77
C ARG A 25 -39.09 -25.67 8.83
N CYS A 26 -37.93 -26.11 9.32
CA CYS A 26 -36.97 -26.88 8.53
C CYS A 26 -37.21 -28.40 8.59
N GLU A 27 -38.46 -28.84 8.83
CA GLU A 27 -38.76 -30.26 8.97
C GLU A 27 -38.31 -31.05 7.72
N PRO A 28 -37.58 -32.17 7.90
CA PRO A 28 -37.12 -33.02 6.81
C PRO A 28 -38.28 -33.79 6.12
N ALA A 29 -39.51 -33.63 6.61
CA ALA A 29 -40.71 -34.23 6.02
C ALA A 29 -40.90 -33.72 4.57
N GLY A 30 -40.75 -34.62 3.60
CA GLY A 30 -40.88 -34.33 2.16
C GLY A 30 -39.57 -34.34 1.36
N LEU A 31 -38.39 -34.36 2.01
CA LEU A 31 -37.09 -34.41 1.31
C LEU A 31 -36.57 -35.84 1.06
N THR A 32 -37.41 -36.86 1.17
CA THR A 32 -37.00 -38.27 1.17
C THR A 32 -36.75 -38.84 -0.23
N GLY A 33 -35.56 -39.41 -0.45
CA GLY A 33 -35.24 -40.33 -1.56
C GLY A 33 -35.09 -39.72 -2.96
N THR A 34 -35.82 -38.65 -3.26
CA THR A 34 -35.78 -37.94 -4.56
C THR A 34 -34.87 -36.71 -4.55
N THR A 35 -34.56 -36.18 -3.37
CA THR A 35 -33.60 -35.09 -3.20
C THR A 35 -32.19 -35.58 -3.51
N THR A 36 -31.48 -34.89 -4.40
CA THR A 36 -30.09 -35.22 -4.73
C THR A 36 -29.15 -34.08 -4.37
N VAL A 37 -27.98 -34.43 -3.83
CA VAL A 37 -26.95 -33.46 -3.44
C VAL A 37 -25.62 -33.84 -4.09
N SER A 38 -24.96 -32.87 -4.71
CA SER A 38 -23.58 -32.99 -5.19
C SER A 38 -22.76 -31.91 -4.51
N THR A 39 -21.59 -32.25 -3.98
CA THR A 39 -20.73 -31.25 -3.32
C THR A 39 -19.26 -31.49 -3.64
N HIS A 40 -18.55 -30.38 -3.83
CA HIS A 40 -17.15 -30.35 -4.19
C HIS A 40 -16.43 -29.31 -3.33
N LEU A 41 -15.43 -29.75 -2.56
CA LEU A 41 -14.50 -28.88 -1.87
C LEU A 41 -13.19 -28.82 -2.64
N ARG A 42 -12.71 -27.61 -2.90
CA ARG A 42 -11.39 -27.34 -3.46
C ARG A 42 -10.60 -26.47 -2.49
N VAL A 43 -9.40 -26.90 -2.12
CA VAL A 43 -8.46 -26.13 -1.30
C VAL A 43 -7.28 -25.69 -2.16
N GLU A 44 -7.02 -24.39 -2.20
CA GLU A 44 -5.90 -23.77 -2.89
C GLU A 44 -4.94 -23.16 -1.86
N ALA A 45 -3.63 -23.34 -2.02
CA ALA A 45 -2.64 -22.83 -1.06
C ALA A 45 -1.40 -22.18 -1.70
N ARG A 46 -1.20 -22.33 -3.02
CA ARG A 46 -0.09 -21.71 -3.73
C ARG A 46 -0.44 -20.25 -4.02
N ASP A 47 0.55 -19.36 -3.87
CA ASP A 47 0.39 -17.91 -4.09
C ASP A 47 -0.70 -17.27 -3.19
N LEU A 48 -0.92 -17.85 -2.00
CA LEU A 48 -1.82 -17.34 -0.98
C LEU A 48 -1.13 -17.39 0.39
N ASP A 49 -1.41 -16.40 1.24
CA ASP A 49 -0.91 -16.35 2.62
C ASP A 49 -1.59 -17.39 3.50
N LEU A 50 -2.89 -17.61 3.27
CA LEU A 50 -3.70 -18.66 3.90
C LEU A 50 -4.31 -19.55 2.83
N PRO A 51 -4.47 -20.86 3.09
CA PRO A 51 -5.17 -21.72 2.15
C PRO A 51 -6.62 -21.25 1.98
N LYS A 52 -7.09 -21.13 0.75
CA LYS A 52 -8.47 -20.78 0.44
C LYS A 52 -9.26 -22.05 0.15
N ALA A 53 -10.31 -22.29 0.91
CA ALA A 53 -11.26 -23.36 0.66
C ALA A 53 -12.44 -22.81 -0.14
N THR A 54 -12.87 -23.53 -1.17
CA THR A 54 -14.06 -23.22 -1.99
C THR A 54 -14.97 -24.45 -2.03
N SER A 55 -16.17 -24.32 -1.47
CA SER A 55 -17.23 -25.32 -1.49
C SER A 55 -18.24 -24.99 -2.58
N THR A 56 -18.45 -25.91 -3.51
CA THR A 56 -19.55 -25.86 -4.49
C THR A 56 -20.54 -26.95 -4.16
N THR A 57 -21.77 -26.58 -3.78
CA THR A 57 -22.84 -27.51 -3.44
C THR A 57 -24.04 -27.30 -4.36
N THR A 58 -24.43 -28.34 -5.09
CA THR A 58 -25.64 -28.38 -5.90
C THR A 58 -26.68 -29.24 -5.20
N VAL A 59 -27.84 -28.65 -4.92
CA VAL A 59 -28.97 -29.35 -4.29
C VAL A 59 -30.14 -29.34 -5.26
N ARG A 60 -30.80 -30.48 -5.42
CA ARG A 60 -32.03 -30.64 -6.19
C ARG A 60 -33.11 -31.19 -5.26
N VAL A 61 -34.13 -30.39 -5.00
CA VAL A 61 -35.29 -30.73 -4.15
C VAL A 61 -36.54 -30.87 -5.00
N PRO A 62 -37.52 -31.71 -4.61
CA PRO A 62 -38.77 -31.82 -5.34
C PRO A 62 -39.65 -30.57 -5.14
N GLN A 63 -40.47 -30.22 -6.13
CA GLN A 63 -41.31 -29.03 -6.07
C GLN A 63 -42.43 -29.10 -5.02
N ASP A 64 -42.82 -30.30 -4.59
CA ASP A 64 -43.82 -30.51 -3.54
C ASP A 64 -43.26 -30.30 -2.12
N TRP A 65 -41.94 -30.15 -1.96
CA TRP A 65 -41.36 -29.76 -0.67
C TRP A 65 -41.90 -28.37 -0.26
N PRO A 66 -42.47 -28.18 0.94
CA PRO A 66 -43.18 -26.96 1.31
C PRO A 66 -42.39 -25.65 1.15
N LEU A 67 -41.06 -25.69 1.27
CA LEU A 67 -40.19 -24.52 1.12
C LEU A 67 -39.59 -24.37 -0.29
N SER A 68 -39.94 -25.23 -1.24
CA SER A 68 -39.46 -25.16 -2.63
C SER A 68 -39.81 -23.81 -3.30
N ILE A 69 -41.00 -23.26 -2.98
CA ILE A 69 -41.45 -21.96 -3.46
C ILE A 69 -40.53 -20.83 -2.98
N GLY A 70 -39.96 -20.97 -1.78
CA GLY A 70 -38.98 -20.05 -1.24
C GLY A 70 -37.71 -20.01 -2.07
N LEU A 71 -37.23 -21.15 -2.56
CA LEU A 71 -36.06 -21.20 -3.43
C LEU A 71 -36.27 -20.38 -4.71
N SER A 72 -37.48 -20.41 -5.27
CA SER A 72 -37.82 -19.61 -6.46
C SER A 72 -38.16 -18.13 -6.18
N ALA A 73 -38.30 -17.75 -4.91
CA ALA A 73 -38.63 -16.38 -4.54
C ALA A 73 -37.43 -15.43 -4.71
N SER A 74 -37.67 -14.12 -4.58
CA SER A 74 -36.61 -13.12 -4.63
C SER A 74 -35.54 -13.43 -3.57
N PRO A 75 -34.24 -13.31 -3.88
CA PRO A 75 -33.16 -13.57 -2.92
C PRO A 75 -33.25 -12.74 -1.63
N ASP A 76 -33.84 -11.55 -1.69
CA ASP A 76 -34.03 -10.66 -0.53
C ASP A 76 -35.20 -11.10 0.39
N SER A 77 -36.07 -12.01 -0.08
CA SER A 77 -37.24 -12.45 0.67
C SER A 77 -36.87 -13.32 1.87
N GLU A 78 -37.64 -13.21 2.95
CA GLU A 78 -37.43 -14.02 4.15
C GLU A 78 -37.68 -15.51 3.89
N ILE A 79 -38.66 -15.84 3.04
CA ILE A 79 -38.98 -17.22 2.67
C ILE A 79 -37.86 -17.88 1.84
N HIS A 80 -37.19 -17.14 0.96
CA HIS A 80 -36.01 -17.62 0.25
C HIS A 80 -34.85 -17.90 1.22
N ARG A 81 -34.57 -16.95 2.11
CA ARG A 81 -33.56 -17.10 3.16
C ARG A 81 -33.82 -18.29 4.08
N LEU A 82 -35.07 -18.48 4.49
CA LEU A 82 -35.47 -19.63 5.29
C LEU A 82 -35.23 -20.94 4.55
N ALA A 83 -35.68 -21.06 3.30
CA ALA A 83 -35.48 -22.26 2.48
C ALA A 83 -33.99 -22.58 2.30
N MET A 84 -33.18 -21.57 1.99
CA MET A 84 -31.72 -21.71 1.83
C MET A 84 -31.03 -22.10 3.14
N ARG A 85 -31.41 -21.47 4.27
CA ARG A 85 -30.89 -21.81 5.60
C ARG A 85 -31.25 -23.25 5.99
N CYS A 86 -32.46 -23.71 5.71
CA CYS A 86 -32.83 -25.09 6.01
C CYS A 86 -31.96 -26.10 5.24
N LEU A 87 -31.56 -25.81 4.00
CA LEU A 87 -30.79 -26.76 3.18
C LEU A 87 -29.27 -26.63 3.37
N LEU A 88 -28.78 -25.45 3.76
CA LEU A 88 -27.35 -25.16 3.87
C LEU A 88 -26.84 -25.09 5.31
N SER A 89 -27.69 -24.78 6.30
CA SER A 89 -27.28 -24.65 7.70
C SER A 89 -27.23 -26.02 8.38
N TYR A 90 -26.19 -26.24 9.18
CA TYR A 90 -26.03 -27.42 10.02
C TYR A 90 -26.65 -27.21 11.42
N GLU A 91 -26.48 -26.02 12.00
CA GLU A 91 -27.09 -25.62 13.28
C GLU A 91 -27.87 -24.30 13.15
N PRO A 92 -28.95 -24.10 13.94
CA PRO A 92 -29.75 -22.87 13.90
C PRO A 92 -29.04 -21.63 14.47
N ALA A 93 -28.01 -21.82 15.30
CA ALA A 93 -27.34 -20.77 16.08
C ALA A 93 -25.90 -20.47 15.61
N ASP A 94 -25.39 -21.26 14.66
CA ASP A 94 -24.00 -21.13 14.26
C ASP A 94 -23.80 -19.97 13.28
N ILE A 95 -23.24 -18.89 13.81
CA ILE A 95 -22.88 -17.66 13.11
C ILE A 95 -21.48 -17.85 12.52
N TRP A 96 -21.37 -18.09 11.21
CA TRP A 96 -20.07 -18.22 10.53
C TRP A 96 -19.64 -16.91 9.89
N GLY A 97 -18.75 -16.17 10.56
CA GLY A 97 -18.24 -14.89 10.07
C GLY A 97 -17.31 -14.96 8.85
N TYR A 98 -16.90 -16.15 8.42
CA TYR A 98 -15.77 -16.36 7.50
C TYR A 98 -16.17 -16.90 6.12
N GLU A 99 -17.46 -17.09 5.86
CA GLU A 99 -17.94 -17.52 4.54
C GLU A 99 -18.25 -16.33 3.63
N SER A 100 -17.74 -16.41 2.41
CA SER A 100 -17.95 -15.43 1.36
C SER A 100 -18.60 -16.05 0.12
N ARG A 101 -19.48 -15.28 -0.53
CA ARG A 101 -20.18 -15.65 -1.76
C ARG A 101 -20.09 -14.49 -2.75
N ASP A 102 -19.71 -14.79 -3.99
CA ASP A 102 -19.64 -13.77 -5.05
C ASP A 102 -21.03 -13.29 -5.50
N ARG A 103 -22.05 -14.15 -5.36
CA ARG A 103 -23.44 -13.89 -5.78
C ARG A 103 -24.40 -14.82 -5.04
N THR A 104 -25.68 -14.47 -5.07
CA THR A 104 -26.75 -15.37 -4.62
C THR A 104 -26.80 -16.62 -5.50
N PRO A 105 -27.08 -17.81 -4.94
CA PRO A 105 -27.17 -19.05 -5.70
C PRO A 105 -28.14 -18.95 -6.87
N ALA A 106 -27.71 -19.44 -8.04
CA ALA A 106 -28.57 -19.51 -9.20
C ALA A 106 -29.57 -20.66 -9.01
N VAL A 107 -30.86 -20.35 -9.12
CA VAL A 107 -31.96 -21.32 -8.96
C VAL A 107 -32.55 -21.63 -10.32
N SER A 108 -32.75 -22.91 -10.61
CA SER A 108 -33.39 -23.41 -11.82
C SER A 108 -34.55 -24.33 -11.45
N ILE A 109 -35.65 -24.22 -12.19
CA ILE A 109 -36.87 -25.01 -12.00
C ILE A 109 -37.06 -25.87 -13.24
N GLY A 110 -37.18 -27.19 -13.08
CA GLY A 110 -37.31 -28.11 -14.19
C GLY A 110 -37.62 -29.54 -13.75
N ASP A 111 -38.35 -30.28 -14.58
CA ASP A 111 -38.70 -31.70 -14.39
C ASP A 111 -39.39 -32.04 -13.06
N GLY A 112 -40.16 -31.11 -12.48
CA GLY A 112 -40.78 -31.30 -11.15
C GLY A 112 -39.84 -31.08 -9.97
N PHE A 113 -38.64 -30.54 -10.21
CA PHE A 113 -37.66 -30.21 -9.19
C PHE A 113 -37.31 -28.72 -9.21
N VAL A 114 -36.75 -28.26 -8.10
CA VAL A 114 -36.03 -27.00 -7.97
C VAL A 114 -34.60 -27.34 -7.61
N SER A 115 -33.64 -26.82 -8.38
CA SER A 115 -32.23 -27.00 -8.09
C SER A 115 -31.52 -25.66 -7.95
N PHE A 116 -30.51 -25.61 -7.09
CA PHE A 116 -29.62 -24.46 -7.00
C PHE A 116 -28.18 -24.92 -6.82
N THR A 117 -27.25 -24.04 -7.18
CA THR A 117 -25.81 -24.24 -6.92
C THR A 117 -25.29 -23.09 -6.07
N ASP A 118 -24.85 -23.42 -4.85
CA ASP A 118 -24.17 -22.50 -3.95
C ASP A 118 -22.65 -22.65 -4.12
N VAL A 119 -21.97 -21.51 -4.22
CA VAL A 119 -20.51 -21.44 -4.29
C VAL A 119 -20.04 -20.53 -3.17
N VAL A 120 -19.41 -21.13 -2.18
CA VAL A 120 -18.93 -20.48 -0.98
C VAL A 120 -17.42 -20.63 -0.92
N TYR A 121 -16.73 -19.60 -0.47
CA TYR A 121 -15.31 -19.71 -0.16
C TYR A 121 -15.00 -19.08 1.19
N GLY A 122 -13.90 -19.50 1.79
CA GLY A 122 -13.39 -18.95 3.03
C GLY A 122 -11.91 -19.28 3.19
N ASP A 123 -11.21 -18.45 3.95
CA ASP A 123 -9.80 -18.69 4.27
C ASP A 123 -9.69 -19.70 5.42
N VAL A 124 -8.86 -20.72 5.23
CA VAL A 124 -8.57 -21.76 6.21
C VAL A 124 -7.53 -21.23 7.18
N HIS A 125 -8.02 -20.61 8.25
CA HIS A 125 -7.21 -20.14 9.37
C HIS A 125 -7.07 -21.22 10.44
N PHE A 126 -6.13 -21.00 11.35
CA PHE A 126 -6.04 -21.82 12.53
C PHE A 126 -7.06 -21.39 13.59
N ASP A 127 -7.83 -22.33 14.11
CA ASP A 127 -8.69 -22.11 15.28
C ASP A 127 -8.65 -23.38 16.15
N GLU A 128 -8.12 -23.25 17.37
CA GLU A 128 -8.03 -24.34 18.34
C GLU A 128 -9.41 -24.80 18.81
N ARG A 129 -10.40 -23.90 18.79
CA ARG A 129 -11.70 -24.08 19.42
C ARG A 129 -12.75 -24.52 18.43
N ASN A 130 -12.71 -23.98 17.21
CA ASN A 130 -13.73 -24.24 16.21
C ASN A 130 -13.11 -24.71 14.89
N PRO A 131 -13.74 -25.68 14.21
CA PRO A 131 -13.35 -25.99 12.85
C PRO A 131 -13.70 -24.82 11.91
N VAL A 132 -12.87 -24.58 10.91
CA VAL A 132 -13.19 -23.66 9.83
C VAL A 132 -14.28 -24.29 8.97
N ARG A 133 -15.44 -23.63 8.86
CA ARG A 133 -16.54 -24.12 8.03
C ARG A 133 -16.62 -23.34 6.72
N VAL A 134 -16.75 -24.08 5.62
CA VAL A 134 -16.93 -23.51 4.28
C VAL A 134 -18.02 -24.29 3.55
N GLY A 135 -19.21 -23.71 3.48
CA GLY A 135 -20.40 -24.33 2.91
C GLY A 135 -20.79 -25.57 3.70
N SER A 136 -20.80 -26.73 3.03
CA SER A 136 -21.11 -28.00 3.67
C SER A 136 -19.89 -28.66 4.30
N TRP A 137 -18.73 -28.01 4.37
CA TRP A 137 -17.49 -28.65 4.82
C TRP A 137 -16.98 -28.08 6.14
N SER A 138 -16.43 -28.96 6.97
CA SER A 138 -15.72 -28.65 8.22
C SER A 138 -14.24 -28.97 8.04
N ILE A 139 -13.37 -28.04 8.41
CA ILE A 139 -11.92 -28.18 8.36
C ILE A 139 -11.38 -27.96 9.76
N THR A 140 -11.09 -29.05 10.47
CA THR A 140 -10.48 -29.02 11.79
C THR A 140 -8.97 -28.86 11.66
N THR A 141 -8.46 -27.68 12.00
CA THR A 141 -7.04 -27.34 11.95
C THR A 141 -6.32 -27.56 13.28
N SER A 142 -7.03 -27.81 14.38
CA SER A 142 -6.49 -27.99 15.74
C SER A 142 -5.55 -29.19 15.93
N SER A 143 -5.43 -30.08 14.95
CA SER A 143 -4.52 -31.24 14.99
C SER A 143 -3.87 -31.46 13.64
N THR A 144 -2.66 -32.03 13.62
CA THR A 144 -1.99 -32.46 12.39
C THR A 144 -1.95 -34.00 12.34
N PRO A 145 -2.42 -34.63 11.25
CA PRO A 145 -2.99 -34.02 10.05
C PRO A 145 -4.34 -33.33 10.31
N TRP A 146 -4.64 -32.26 9.58
CA TRP A 146 -5.95 -31.60 9.61
C TRP A 146 -7.04 -32.59 9.19
N ARG A 147 -8.25 -32.43 9.72
CA ARG A 147 -9.40 -33.25 9.34
C ARG A 147 -10.38 -32.42 8.52
N VAL A 148 -10.61 -32.82 7.27
CA VAL A 148 -11.61 -32.23 6.39
C VAL A 148 -12.77 -33.20 6.29
N GLU A 149 -13.98 -32.76 6.61
CA GLU A 149 -15.16 -33.63 6.62
C GLU A 149 -16.41 -32.91 6.12
N LEU A 150 -17.29 -33.68 5.48
CA LEU A 150 -18.56 -33.19 4.99
C LEU A 150 -19.59 -33.11 6.13
N LEU A 151 -20.09 -31.92 6.40
CA LEU A 151 -21.21 -31.67 7.28
C LEU A 151 -22.53 -31.84 6.53
N ARG A 152 -23.48 -32.51 7.17
CA ARG A 152 -24.79 -32.79 6.61
C ARG A 152 -25.87 -31.97 7.29
N SER A 153 -26.47 -31.01 6.58
CA SER A 153 -27.62 -30.28 7.11
C SER A 153 -28.73 -31.26 7.56
N PRO A 154 -29.38 -31.04 8.73
CA PRO A 154 -30.47 -31.89 9.20
C PRO A 154 -31.60 -32.09 8.17
N ALA A 155 -31.90 -31.08 7.35
CA ALA A 155 -32.92 -31.20 6.30
C ALA A 155 -32.51 -32.19 5.19
N LEU A 156 -31.20 -32.38 4.98
CA LEU A 156 -30.63 -33.25 3.96
C LEU A 156 -30.25 -34.64 4.50
N GLU A 157 -30.67 -35.00 5.71
CA GLU A 157 -30.34 -36.29 6.35
C GLU A 157 -30.71 -37.50 5.47
N LYS A 158 -31.85 -37.40 4.77
CA LYS A 158 -32.41 -38.47 3.92
C LYS A 158 -32.19 -38.23 2.42
N ALA A 159 -31.35 -37.25 2.06
CA ALA A 159 -31.04 -36.95 0.66
C ALA A 159 -30.02 -37.94 0.09
N THR A 160 -30.10 -38.19 -1.22
CA THR A 160 -29.13 -39.02 -1.94
C THR A 160 -27.97 -38.16 -2.40
N PHE A 161 -26.79 -38.34 -1.81
CA PHE A 161 -25.59 -37.68 -2.30
C PHE A 161 -25.13 -38.37 -3.58
N THR A 162 -25.12 -37.68 -4.72
CA THR A 162 -24.73 -38.28 -6.01
C THR A 162 -23.22 -38.30 -6.18
N GLN A 163 -22.55 -37.22 -5.76
CA GLN A 163 -21.11 -37.07 -5.83
C GLN A 163 -20.60 -36.22 -4.67
N VAL A 164 -19.56 -36.71 -4.01
CA VAL A 164 -18.79 -35.97 -3.00
C VAL A 164 -17.34 -35.95 -3.46
N ARG A 165 -16.75 -34.77 -3.59
CA ARG A 165 -15.37 -34.62 -4.07
C ARG A 165 -14.59 -33.66 -3.19
N VAL A 166 -13.35 -34.03 -2.88
CA VAL A 166 -12.36 -33.18 -2.20
C VAL A 166 -11.13 -33.10 -3.10
N GLU A 167 -10.75 -31.88 -3.45
CA GLU A 167 -9.56 -31.53 -4.23
C GLU A 167 -8.64 -30.64 -3.40
N LEU A 168 -7.39 -31.07 -3.24
CA LEU A 168 -6.37 -30.48 -2.39
C LEU A 168 -5.10 -30.24 -3.23
N PRO A 169 -4.16 -29.42 -2.73
CA PRO A 169 -2.84 -29.33 -3.33
C PRO A 169 -2.12 -30.68 -3.36
N ASP A 170 -1.17 -30.80 -4.28
CA ASP A 170 -0.38 -32.03 -4.45
C ASP A 170 0.26 -32.45 -3.12
N SER A 171 0.17 -33.75 -2.80
CA SER A 171 0.73 -34.39 -1.60
C SER A 171 0.10 -34.00 -0.26
N TRP A 172 -0.98 -33.22 -0.25
CA TRP A 172 -1.65 -32.85 0.99
C TRP A 172 -2.55 -33.97 1.53
N ALA A 173 -3.11 -34.82 0.67
CA ALA A 173 -3.96 -35.93 1.12
C ALA A 173 -3.11 -37.06 1.73
N THR A 174 -3.32 -37.36 3.01
CA THR A 174 -2.60 -38.43 3.74
C THR A 174 -3.48 -39.64 4.09
N GLY A 175 -4.79 -39.47 4.11
CA GLY A 175 -5.77 -40.52 4.36
C GLY A 175 -7.18 -40.08 3.99
N VAL A 176 -8.10 -41.01 3.81
CA VAL A 176 -9.48 -40.75 3.36
C VAL A 176 -10.46 -41.62 4.15
N PHE A 177 -11.67 -41.12 4.38
CA PHE A 177 -12.73 -41.82 5.10
C PHE A 177 -14.12 -41.42 4.56
N PRO A 178 -15.13 -42.30 4.61
CA PRO A 178 -15.00 -43.74 4.81
C PRO A 178 -14.30 -44.39 3.60
N TRP A 179 -13.63 -45.51 3.85
CA TRP A 179 -12.98 -46.31 2.81
C TRP A 179 -13.92 -47.41 2.30
N PRO A 180 -13.89 -47.77 0.99
CA PRO A 180 -13.10 -47.16 -0.09
C PRO A 180 -13.83 -46.00 -0.79
N PRO A 181 -13.12 -44.93 -1.19
CA PRO A 181 -13.65 -43.97 -2.15
C PRO A 181 -13.71 -44.58 -3.56
N THR A 182 -14.46 -43.94 -4.46
CA THR A 182 -14.48 -44.30 -5.89
C THR A 182 -13.13 -43.99 -6.55
N VAL A 183 -12.54 -42.84 -6.22
CA VAL A 183 -11.21 -42.40 -6.66
C VAL A 183 -10.48 -41.78 -5.47
N ALA A 184 -9.22 -42.12 -5.25
CA ALA A 184 -8.34 -41.46 -4.29
C ALA A 184 -6.91 -41.36 -4.82
N ASP A 185 -6.29 -40.22 -4.60
CA ASP A 185 -4.89 -39.93 -4.93
C ASP A 185 -4.29 -38.93 -3.91
N SER A 186 -3.07 -38.46 -4.17
CA SER A 186 -2.39 -37.49 -3.31
C SER A 186 -3.04 -36.08 -3.30
N ARG A 187 -4.02 -35.83 -4.17
CA ARG A 187 -4.78 -34.58 -4.28
C ARG A 187 -6.17 -34.68 -3.67
N GLY A 188 -6.58 -35.85 -3.15
CA GLY A 188 -7.84 -35.99 -2.44
C GLY A 188 -8.62 -37.23 -2.86
N ALA A 189 -9.95 -37.11 -2.88
CA ALA A 189 -10.83 -38.25 -3.11
C ALA A 189 -12.20 -37.86 -3.68
N THR A 190 -12.84 -38.82 -4.34
CA THR A 190 -14.19 -38.74 -4.87
C THR A 190 -14.99 -39.97 -4.46
N TRP A 191 -16.21 -39.76 -3.96
CA TRP A 191 -17.19 -40.79 -3.68
C TRP A 191 -18.41 -40.59 -4.58
N GLU A 192 -18.77 -41.62 -5.35
CA GLU A 192 -20.02 -41.69 -6.09
C GLU A 192 -21.05 -42.44 -5.27
N ARG A 193 -22.19 -41.80 -5.00
CA ARG A 193 -23.28 -42.36 -4.20
C ARG A 193 -22.81 -42.96 -2.86
N PRO A 194 -22.10 -42.19 -2.00
CA PRO A 194 -21.62 -42.71 -0.73
C PRO A 194 -22.80 -43.25 0.11
N ALA A 195 -22.59 -44.43 0.71
CA ALA A 195 -23.44 -44.93 1.78
C ALA A 195 -23.07 -44.18 3.07
N TRP A 196 -24.07 -43.76 3.84
CA TRP A 196 -23.92 -42.84 4.97
C TRP A 196 -24.32 -43.48 6.31
N ASP A 197 -23.93 -44.73 6.47
CA ASP A 197 -24.35 -45.62 7.53
C ASP A 197 -23.48 -45.54 8.80
N ALA A 198 -22.28 -44.91 8.77
CA ALA A 198 -21.43 -44.77 9.96
C ALA A 198 -20.58 -43.48 10.05
N GLU A 199 -19.95 -43.00 8.97
CA GLU A 199 -19.05 -41.84 9.00
C GLU A 199 -19.22 -40.96 7.76
N ALA A 200 -19.12 -39.63 7.93
CA ALA A 200 -19.22 -38.68 6.83
C ALA A 200 -17.97 -38.71 5.94
N PRO A 201 -18.08 -38.56 4.60
CA PRO A 201 -16.92 -38.47 3.73
C PRO A 201 -15.96 -37.34 4.10
N GLY A 202 -14.67 -37.61 4.04
CA GLY A 202 -13.62 -36.70 4.45
C GLY A 202 -12.20 -37.19 4.12
N VAL A 203 -11.23 -36.30 4.34
CA VAL A 203 -9.81 -36.50 4.02
C VAL A 203 -8.96 -35.95 5.17
N PHE A 204 -7.89 -36.67 5.52
CA PHE A 204 -6.83 -36.18 6.38
C PHE A 204 -5.81 -35.40 5.54
N VAL A 205 -5.53 -34.17 5.95
CA VAL A 205 -4.74 -33.20 5.19
C VAL A 205 -3.47 -32.87 5.95
N GLN A 206 -2.32 -33.08 5.34
CA GLN A 206 -1.02 -32.65 5.87
C GLN A 206 -0.53 -31.46 5.04
N PRO A 207 -0.65 -30.23 5.56
CA PRO A 207 -0.13 -29.06 4.88
C PRO A 207 1.39 -29.09 4.76
N ASP A 208 1.92 -28.30 3.82
CA ASP A 208 3.36 -28.08 3.70
C ASP A 208 3.94 -27.31 4.91
N ALA A 209 5.27 -27.35 5.06
CA ALA A 209 5.96 -26.72 6.18
C ALA A 209 5.74 -25.20 6.27
N ARG A 210 5.48 -24.53 5.14
CA ARG A 210 5.17 -23.09 5.12
C ARG A 210 3.81 -22.85 5.76
N ILE A 211 2.76 -23.55 5.32
CA ILE A 211 1.42 -23.40 5.90
C ILE A 211 1.42 -23.79 7.38
N LEU A 212 2.18 -24.82 7.77
CA LEU A 212 2.39 -25.15 9.18
C LEU A 212 3.10 -24.04 9.94
N SER A 213 4.09 -23.35 9.36
CA SER A 213 4.73 -22.19 9.98
C SER A 213 3.78 -21.00 10.12
N THR A 214 3.01 -20.68 9.07
CA THR A 214 2.00 -19.61 9.12
C THR A 214 0.94 -19.91 10.17
N HIS A 215 0.55 -21.17 10.28
CA HIS A 215 -0.35 -21.63 11.33
C HIS A 215 0.30 -21.53 12.72
N LEU A 216 1.56 -21.94 12.87
CA LEU A 216 2.29 -21.80 14.13
C LEU A 216 2.37 -20.34 14.57
N SER A 217 2.57 -19.39 13.66
CA SER A 217 2.58 -17.96 13.99
C SER A 217 1.20 -17.41 14.34
N GLN A 218 0.11 -18.15 14.10
CA GLN A 218 -1.24 -17.77 14.51
C GLN A 218 -1.62 -18.31 15.90
N HIS A 219 -0.90 -19.29 16.45
CA HIS A 219 -1.10 -19.72 17.83
C HIS A 219 -0.80 -18.58 18.81
N ASP A 220 -1.66 -18.40 19.83
CA ASP A 220 -1.62 -17.31 20.82
C ASP A 220 -0.21 -16.98 21.35
N GLY A 221 0.60 -18.00 21.65
CA GLY A 221 1.96 -17.80 22.18
C GLY A 221 2.99 -17.32 21.14
N TRP A 222 2.87 -17.78 19.89
CA TRP A 222 3.81 -17.50 18.82
C TRP A 222 3.41 -16.28 17.99
N ARG A 223 2.11 -15.99 17.89
CA ARG A 223 1.59 -14.73 17.35
C ARG A 223 2.21 -13.56 18.09
N LEU A 224 2.11 -13.58 19.43
CA LEU A 224 2.77 -12.59 20.28
C LEU A 224 4.28 -12.47 19.97
N ALA A 225 4.97 -13.58 19.70
CA ALA A 225 6.39 -13.53 19.36
C ALA A 225 6.64 -12.86 17.99
N SER A 226 5.84 -13.18 16.97
CA SER A 226 5.87 -12.53 15.65
C SER A 226 5.63 -11.03 15.78
N ASP A 227 4.65 -10.65 16.59
CA ASP A 227 4.28 -9.25 16.79
C ASP A 227 5.34 -8.51 17.58
N VAL A 228 5.83 -9.10 18.69
CA VAL A 228 6.93 -8.54 19.47
C VAL A 228 8.17 -8.36 18.60
N LEU A 229 8.41 -9.27 17.67
CA LEU A 229 9.52 -9.15 16.73
C LEU A 229 9.34 -7.92 15.83
N PHE A 230 8.16 -7.74 15.23
CA PHE A 230 7.79 -6.52 14.51
C PHE A 230 8.01 -5.26 15.37
N TRP A 231 7.54 -5.26 16.61
CA TRP A 231 7.70 -4.15 17.57
C TRP A 231 9.16 -3.83 17.89
N VAL A 232 9.96 -4.87 18.11
CA VAL A 232 11.39 -4.72 18.42
C VAL A 232 12.10 -4.07 17.25
N PHE A 233 11.75 -4.41 16.02
CA PHE A 233 12.34 -3.81 14.82
C PHE A 233 11.94 -2.34 14.65
N ASP A 234 10.66 -2.03 14.80
CA ASP A 234 10.14 -0.66 14.76
C ASP A 234 10.77 0.22 15.84
N ALA A 235 10.79 -0.28 17.07
CA ALA A 235 11.42 0.38 18.20
C ALA A 235 12.92 0.56 17.95
N ALA A 236 13.62 -0.44 17.42
CA ALA A 236 15.03 -0.35 17.07
C ALA A 236 15.27 0.76 16.03
N LEU A 237 14.46 0.84 14.98
CA LEU A 237 14.55 1.88 13.96
C LEU A 237 14.37 3.28 14.55
N LEU A 238 13.35 3.47 15.40
CA LEU A 238 13.06 4.74 16.06
C LEU A 238 14.14 5.10 17.10
N ILE A 239 14.67 4.13 17.83
CA ILE A 239 15.80 4.30 18.75
C ILE A 239 17.05 4.72 17.97
N LEU A 240 17.37 4.06 16.85
CA LEU A 240 18.48 4.42 15.98
C LEU A 240 18.32 5.86 15.45
N LEU A 241 17.10 6.26 15.09
CA LEU A 241 16.80 7.63 14.69
C LEU A 241 17.03 8.61 15.84
N ILE A 242 16.58 8.30 17.05
CA ILE A 242 16.83 9.13 18.25
C ILE A 242 18.34 9.23 18.55
N VAL A 243 19.09 8.13 18.44
CA VAL A 243 20.54 8.13 18.61
C VAL A 243 21.22 8.99 17.55
N ALA A 244 20.80 8.88 16.29
CA ALA A 244 21.28 9.73 15.20
C ALA A 244 21.00 11.21 15.49
N LEU A 245 19.79 11.55 15.93
CA LEU A 245 19.41 12.91 16.35
C LEU A 245 20.26 13.43 17.50
N ARG A 246 20.59 12.60 18.50
CA ARG A 246 21.47 12.98 19.62
C ARG A 246 22.91 13.22 19.19
N ARG A 247 23.37 12.58 18.12
CA ARG A 247 24.72 12.79 17.54
C ARG A 247 24.83 14.07 16.72
N VAL A 248 23.71 14.69 16.34
CA VAL A 248 23.69 16.01 15.69
C VAL A 248 23.92 17.12 16.74
N ARG A 249 25.17 17.27 17.21
CA ARG A 249 25.56 18.30 18.19
C ARG A 249 25.97 19.60 17.49
N ARG A 250 25.06 20.56 17.35
CA ARG A 250 25.38 21.99 17.12
C ARG A 250 24.85 22.84 18.29
N PRO A 251 25.64 23.74 18.89
CA PRO A 251 25.16 24.65 19.94
C PRO A 251 23.97 25.48 19.42
N GLY A 252 22.87 25.56 20.19
CA GLY A 252 21.63 26.24 19.79
C GLY A 252 20.54 25.35 19.16
N GLN A 253 20.91 24.35 18.35
CA GLN A 253 19.95 23.45 17.68
C GLN A 253 19.43 22.30 18.57
N THR A 254 20.03 22.13 19.76
CA THR A 254 19.68 21.05 20.70
C THR A 254 18.26 21.11 21.24
N ARG A 255 17.56 22.26 21.21
CA ARG A 255 16.19 22.37 21.73
C ARG A 255 15.15 21.81 20.77
N LEU A 256 15.27 22.09 19.46
CA LEU A 256 14.36 21.56 18.44
C LEU A 256 14.58 20.06 18.27
N ALA A 257 15.84 19.62 18.13
CA ALA A 257 16.18 18.20 18.03
C ALA A 257 15.67 17.39 19.24
N ARG A 258 15.80 17.90 20.48
CA ARG A 258 15.22 17.26 21.67
C ARG A 258 13.70 17.20 21.65
N ARG A 259 13.01 18.22 21.11
CA ARG A 259 11.55 18.19 20.96
C ARG A 259 11.11 17.15 19.94
N VAL A 260 11.71 17.18 18.75
CA VAL A 260 11.43 16.20 17.69
C VAL A 260 11.71 14.78 18.19
N ALA A 261 12.84 14.53 18.84
CA ALA A 261 13.14 13.22 19.44
C ALA A 261 12.12 12.79 20.50
N ARG A 262 11.63 13.71 21.35
CA ARG A 262 10.56 13.41 22.31
C ARG A 262 9.25 13.06 21.63
N LEU A 263 8.90 13.75 20.55
CA LEU A 263 7.68 13.48 19.79
C LEU A 263 7.76 12.15 19.04
N ILE A 264 8.93 11.83 18.46
CA ILE A 264 9.19 10.54 17.85
C ILE A 264 9.10 9.42 18.90
N LEU A 265 9.54 9.64 20.14
CA LEU A 265 9.42 8.65 21.22
C LEU A 265 7.96 8.39 21.66
N VAL A 266 7.00 9.24 21.28
CA VAL A 266 5.57 8.96 21.50
C VAL A 266 5.05 7.94 20.50
N VAL A 267 5.63 7.88 19.30
CA VAL A 267 5.20 6.97 18.22
C VAL A 267 5.26 5.49 18.66
N PRO A 268 6.38 4.95 19.19
CA PRO A 268 6.42 3.55 19.62
C PRO A 268 5.50 3.26 20.82
N VAL A 269 5.15 4.26 21.64
CA VAL A 269 4.17 4.07 22.73
C VAL A 269 2.75 3.96 22.16
N LEU A 270 2.38 4.83 21.21
CA LEU A 270 1.09 4.76 20.50
C LEU A 270 0.93 3.41 19.80
N MET A 271 1.99 3.00 19.14
CA MET A 271 2.16 1.73 18.46
C MET A 271 1.90 0.51 19.34
N VAL A 272 2.69 0.34 20.41
CA VAL A 272 2.51 -0.76 21.35
C VAL A 272 1.12 -0.70 22.00
N SER A 273 0.63 0.51 22.34
CA SER A 273 -0.68 0.65 22.98
C SER A 273 -1.83 0.19 22.09
N GLY A 274 -1.75 0.43 20.77
CA GLY A 274 -2.81 0.02 19.86
C GLY A 274 -2.78 -1.45 19.51
N TYR A 275 -1.59 -1.99 19.38
CA TYR A 275 -1.46 -3.38 19.01
C TYR A 275 -1.72 -4.34 20.16
N VAL A 276 -1.19 -4.05 21.35
CA VAL A 276 -1.55 -4.80 22.56
C VAL A 276 -3.07 -4.77 22.77
N SER A 277 -3.70 -3.68 22.34
CA SER A 277 -5.14 -3.53 22.42
C SER A 277 -5.91 -4.17 21.28
N ASP A 278 -5.26 -4.70 20.24
CA ASP A 278 -5.89 -5.42 19.14
C ASP A 278 -5.73 -6.93 19.36
N ASP A 279 -4.49 -7.40 19.37
CA ASP A 279 -4.14 -8.82 19.37
C ASP A 279 -4.27 -9.49 20.74
N TRP A 280 -3.83 -8.83 21.81
CA TRP A 280 -3.66 -9.50 23.11
C TRP A 280 -4.97 -9.68 23.88
N ILE A 281 -5.92 -8.80 23.64
CA ILE A 281 -7.16 -8.71 24.42
C ILE A 281 -8.36 -9.17 23.57
N GLY A 282 -8.27 -9.12 22.24
CA GLY A 282 -9.32 -9.58 21.33
C GLY A 282 -9.36 -11.09 21.23
N ASP A 283 -8.20 -11.71 21.01
CA ASP A 283 -8.06 -13.17 20.88
C ASP A 283 -7.70 -13.85 22.21
N GLY A 284 -7.55 -13.06 23.29
CA GLY A 284 -7.32 -13.56 24.63
C GLY A 284 -8.41 -14.55 25.07
N PRO A 285 -8.12 -15.45 26.03
CA PRO A 285 -8.86 -16.69 26.23
C PRO A 285 -10.29 -16.50 26.76
N GLY A 286 -11.24 -16.01 25.96
CA GLY A 286 -12.68 -15.90 26.27
C GLY A 286 -13.08 -15.18 27.57
N THR A 287 -12.14 -14.71 28.39
CA THR A 287 -12.39 -14.24 29.75
C THR A 287 -12.85 -12.79 29.79
N ILE A 288 -12.59 -12.02 28.73
CA ILE A 288 -13.00 -10.61 28.62
C ILE A 288 -14.02 -10.55 27.50
N ALA A 289 -15.25 -10.14 27.80
CA ALA A 289 -16.25 -9.93 26.76
C ALA A 289 -15.73 -8.89 25.76
N TRP A 290 -15.90 -9.16 24.47
CA TRP A 290 -15.43 -8.33 23.35
C TRP A 290 -15.77 -6.84 23.49
N ASP A 291 -16.87 -6.51 24.19
CA ASP A 291 -17.23 -5.12 24.48
C ASP A 291 -16.25 -4.42 25.43
N TRP A 292 -15.79 -5.10 26.48
CA TRP A 292 -14.80 -4.57 27.44
C TRP A 292 -13.43 -4.37 26.80
N PHE A 293 -13.08 -5.22 25.85
CA PHE A 293 -11.90 -5.09 25.01
C PHE A 293 -11.89 -3.73 24.29
N HIS A 294 -12.97 -3.43 23.55
CA HIS A 294 -13.11 -2.15 22.83
C HIS A 294 -13.03 -0.94 23.75
N TYR A 295 -13.53 -1.04 24.98
CA TYR A 295 -13.44 0.06 25.94
C TYR A 295 -12.02 0.29 26.42
N LEU A 296 -11.30 -0.77 26.78
CA LEU A 296 -9.93 -0.66 27.25
C LEU A 296 -8.99 -0.17 26.15
N SER A 297 -9.13 -0.68 24.93
CA SER A 297 -8.36 -0.24 23.76
C SER A 297 -8.57 1.24 23.47
N THR A 298 -9.85 1.64 23.37
CA THR A 298 -10.22 3.04 23.13
C THR A 298 -9.71 3.93 24.26
N ALA A 299 -9.79 3.50 25.52
CA ALA A 299 -9.28 4.25 26.67
C ALA A 299 -7.75 4.40 26.65
N LEU A 300 -7.00 3.35 26.33
CA LEU A 300 -5.53 3.41 26.22
C LEU A 300 -5.10 4.36 25.10
N TRP A 301 -5.75 4.27 23.92
CA TRP A 301 -5.52 5.21 22.83
C TRP A 301 -5.86 6.64 23.20
N SER A 302 -6.98 6.81 23.88
CA SER A 302 -7.42 8.11 24.39
C SER A 302 -6.38 8.75 25.29
N VAL A 303 -5.88 8.00 26.28
CA VAL A 303 -4.81 8.44 27.18
C VAL A 303 -3.57 8.78 26.38
N THR A 304 -3.18 7.95 25.42
CA THR A 304 -1.96 8.17 24.64
C THR A 304 -2.06 9.38 23.73
N MET A 305 -3.23 9.64 23.12
CA MET A 305 -3.51 10.88 22.36
C MET A 305 -3.49 12.12 23.26
N VAL A 306 -4.01 12.02 24.48
CA VAL A 306 -3.94 13.10 25.48
C VAL A 306 -2.48 13.35 25.90
N VAL A 307 -1.69 12.30 26.14
CA VAL A 307 -0.26 12.41 26.45
C VAL A 307 0.51 13.02 25.27
N ALA A 308 0.25 12.56 24.04
CA ALA A 308 0.82 13.13 22.82
C ALA A 308 0.48 14.62 22.70
N ALA A 309 -0.79 14.98 22.91
CA ALA A 309 -1.26 16.36 22.91
C ALA A 309 -0.57 17.23 23.97
N LEU A 310 -0.39 16.69 25.19
CA LEU A 310 0.34 17.36 26.28
C LEU A 310 1.82 17.55 25.94
N LEU A 311 2.47 16.53 25.36
CA LEU A 311 3.87 16.59 24.92
C LEU A 311 4.08 17.57 23.75
N LEU A 312 3.10 17.64 22.85
CA LEU A 312 3.00 18.65 21.79
C LEU A 312 2.67 20.05 22.32
N ARG A 313 2.36 20.17 23.63
CA ARG A 313 1.91 21.41 24.28
C ARG A 313 0.71 22.03 23.56
N LEU A 314 -0.22 21.19 23.10
CA LEU A 314 -1.49 21.65 22.60
C LEU A 314 -2.22 22.42 23.72
N PRO A 315 -3.08 23.40 23.39
CA PRO A 315 -3.73 24.20 24.42
C PRO A 315 -4.56 23.33 25.34
N ARG A 316 -4.56 23.67 26.62
CA ARG A 316 -5.31 22.97 27.67
C ARG A 316 -6.79 22.76 27.34
N LEU A 317 -7.39 23.65 26.56
CA LEU A 317 -8.78 23.54 26.13
C LEU A 317 -8.99 22.47 25.05
N LEU A 318 -8.03 22.29 24.13
CA LEU A 318 -8.06 21.19 23.17
C LEU A 318 -7.77 19.86 23.87
N VAL A 319 -6.79 19.85 24.78
CA VAL A 319 -6.49 18.67 25.62
C VAL A 319 -7.70 18.29 26.46
N GLY A 320 -8.35 19.25 27.12
CA GLY A 320 -9.56 19.02 27.92
C GLY A 320 -10.75 18.57 27.08
N LEU A 321 -10.95 19.12 25.87
CA LEU A 321 -11.98 18.65 24.93
C LEU A 321 -11.69 17.23 24.47
N LEU A 322 -10.44 16.94 24.09
CA LEU A 322 -9.95 15.59 23.78
C LEU A 322 -10.25 14.65 24.94
N THR A 323 -9.76 14.94 26.14
CA THR A 323 -9.98 14.12 27.34
C THR A 323 -11.46 13.92 27.63
N ALA A 324 -12.31 14.97 27.50
CA ALA A 324 -13.73 14.88 27.76
C ALA A 324 -14.48 14.03 26.71
N VAL A 325 -14.21 14.23 25.42
CA VAL A 325 -14.83 13.43 24.36
C VAL A 325 -14.35 11.99 24.45
N LEU A 326 -13.07 11.80 24.68
CA LEU A 326 -12.48 10.48 24.83
C LEU A 326 -13.02 9.75 26.07
N LEU A 327 -13.17 10.40 27.23
CA LEU A 327 -13.83 9.82 28.41
C LEU A 327 -15.32 9.49 28.17
N ALA A 328 -16.03 10.36 27.45
CA ALA A 328 -17.43 10.14 27.11
C ALA A 328 -17.62 8.94 26.18
N VAL A 329 -16.69 8.75 25.24
CA VAL A 329 -16.69 7.65 24.27
C VAL A 329 -16.17 6.34 24.88
N SER A 330 -15.12 6.38 25.70
CA SER A 330 -14.39 5.19 26.17
C SER A 330 -14.81 4.65 27.55
N GLY A 331 -15.42 5.45 28.43
CA GLY A 331 -15.50 5.08 29.85
C GLY A 331 -16.89 5.07 30.49
N ILE A 332 -17.75 6.07 30.23
CA ILE A 332 -18.94 6.29 31.11
C ILE A 332 -20.25 5.98 30.40
N ALA A 333 -20.43 6.45 29.17
CA ALA A 333 -21.70 6.29 28.47
C ALA A 333 -22.12 4.82 28.23
N PRO A 334 -21.20 3.89 27.87
CA PRO A 334 -21.57 2.50 27.65
C PRO A 334 -21.81 1.71 28.95
N LEU A 335 -21.20 2.10 30.07
CA LEU A 335 -21.47 1.46 31.36
C LEU A 335 -22.83 1.84 31.95
N VAL A 336 -23.37 2.99 31.53
CA VAL A 336 -24.62 3.56 32.04
C VAL A 336 -25.81 3.23 31.13
N VAL A 337 -25.58 3.15 29.82
CA VAL A 337 -26.63 2.88 28.85
C VAL A 337 -26.63 1.39 28.54
N ARG A 338 -27.65 0.64 28.96
CA ARG A 338 -27.80 -0.81 28.65
C ARG A 338 -28.45 -1.08 27.29
N ASP A 339 -28.84 -0.03 26.57
CA ASP A 339 -29.60 -0.14 25.33
C ASP A 339 -28.65 -0.26 24.14
N GLU A 340 -28.64 -1.42 23.47
CA GLU A 340 -27.73 -1.72 22.34
C GLU A 340 -27.67 -0.61 21.27
N PRO A 341 -28.80 -0.01 20.82
CA PRO A 341 -28.78 1.05 19.80
C PRO A 341 -27.93 2.26 20.21
N ALA A 342 -27.98 2.61 21.50
CA ALA A 342 -27.24 3.75 22.01
C ALA A 342 -25.75 3.41 22.15
N HIS A 343 -25.38 2.17 22.50
CA HIS A 343 -23.98 1.72 22.46
C HIS A 343 -23.36 1.91 21.07
N TRP A 344 -24.08 1.58 20.00
CA TRP A 344 -23.61 1.77 18.62
C TRP A 344 -23.41 3.24 18.26
N GLY A 345 -24.33 4.12 18.70
CA GLY A 345 -24.19 5.57 18.52
C GLY A 345 -22.93 6.14 19.17
N PHE A 346 -22.55 5.63 20.36
CA PHE A 346 -21.31 6.04 21.02
C PHE A 346 -20.05 5.53 20.30
N ARG A 347 -20.05 4.28 19.81
CA ARG A 347 -18.93 3.75 19.00
C ARG A 347 -18.73 4.58 17.73
N LEU A 348 -19.81 4.88 17.01
CA LEU A 348 -19.78 5.73 15.81
C LEU A 348 -19.21 7.12 16.11
N ALA A 349 -19.71 7.78 17.16
CA ALA A 349 -19.24 9.09 17.57
C ALA A 349 -17.76 9.06 17.99
N GLY A 350 -17.34 7.98 18.65
CA GLY A 350 -15.95 7.71 19.01
C GLY A 350 -15.02 7.65 17.82
N SER A 351 -15.30 6.74 16.89
CA SER A 351 -14.54 6.56 15.66
C SER A 351 -14.50 7.84 14.84
N ALA A 352 -15.64 8.52 14.68
CA ALA A 352 -15.71 9.80 13.98
C ALA A 352 -14.82 10.87 14.63
N THR A 353 -14.82 10.94 15.97
CA THR A 353 -13.97 11.88 16.70
C THR A 353 -12.50 11.53 16.53
N LEU A 354 -12.12 10.25 16.67
CA LEU A 354 -10.74 9.80 16.49
C LEU A 354 -10.22 10.11 15.08
N THR A 355 -11.00 9.81 14.03
CA THR A 355 -10.67 10.17 12.64
C THR A 355 -10.47 11.67 12.49
N LEU A 356 -11.43 12.46 12.98
CA LEU A 356 -11.36 13.92 12.90
C LEU A 356 -10.11 14.46 13.58
N LEU A 357 -9.79 13.96 14.77
CA LEU A 357 -8.61 14.35 15.55
C LEU A 357 -7.30 13.95 14.84
N ALA A 358 -7.25 12.75 14.26
CA ALA A 358 -6.11 12.29 13.47
C ALA A 358 -5.88 13.21 12.25
N CYS A 359 -6.93 13.52 11.49
CA CYS A 359 -6.86 14.46 10.37
C CYS A 359 -6.40 15.86 10.79
N LEU A 360 -6.91 16.37 11.92
CA LEU A 360 -6.51 17.67 12.46
C LEU A 360 -5.07 17.68 12.97
N GLY A 361 -4.64 16.61 13.65
CA GLY A 361 -3.27 16.42 14.12
C GLY A 361 -2.28 16.37 12.97
N PHE A 362 -2.61 15.62 11.91
CA PHE A 362 -1.84 15.56 10.68
C PHE A 362 -1.75 16.93 10.00
N GLY A 363 -2.89 17.62 9.80
CA GLY A 363 -2.92 18.96 9.21
C GLY A 363 -2.11 19.98 10.02
N TYR A 364 -2.13 19.88 11.35
CA TYR A 364 -1.29 20.69 12.23
C TYR A 364 0.20 20.40 12.03
N ALA A 365 0.59 19.12 11.98
CA ALA A 365 1.97 18.71 11.81
C ALA A 365 2.54 19.12 10.44
N VAL A 366 1.78 18.92 9.37
CA VAL A 366 2.11 19.38 8.02
C VAL A 366 2.30 20.90 8.02
N GLN A 367 1.41 21.65 8.67
CA GLN A 367 1.55 23.10 8.76
C GLN A 367 2.80 23.53 9.55
N ALA A 368 3.12 22.83 10.64
CA ALA A 368 4.34 23.08 11.41
C ALA A 368 5.59 22.82 10.55
N ALA A 369 5.57 21.75 9.75
CA ALA A 369 6.61 21.40 8.80
C ALA A 369 6.78 22.47 7.70
N LEU A 370 5.69 22.86 7.03
CA LEU A 370 5.69 23.86 5.97
C LEU A 370 6.19 25.23 6.44
N ARG A 371 5.83 25.64 7.67
CA ARG A 371 6.29 26.91 8.24
C ARG A 371 7.73 26.87 8.74
N GLY A 372 8.35 25.69 8.79
CA GLY A 372 9.74 25.48 9.24
C GLY A 372 10.02 26.02 10.64
N ARG A 373 8.97 26.22 11.44
CA ARG A 373 9.06 26.69 12.82
C ARG A 373 8.02 25.91 13.57
N PHE A 374 8.45 25.12 14.55
CA PHE A 374 7.53 24.69 15.61
C PHE A 374 7.17 25.94 16.41
N PRO A 375 5.98 26.51 16.21
CA PRO A 375 5.59 27.71 16.92
C PRO A 375 5.61 27.39 18.40
N GLN A 376 6.43 28.11 19.18
CA GLN A 376 6.51 27.87 20.63
C GLN A 376 5.16 28.04 21.33
N ARG A 377 4.21 28.74 20.68
CA ARG A 377 2.83 28.98 21.12
C ARG A 377 1.86 29.16 19.93
N LEU A 378 1.74 28.21 18.99
CA LEU A 378 0.49 28.24 18.18
C LEU A 378 -0.62 27.77 19.10
N THR A 379 -1.44 28.70 19.56
CA THR A 379 -2.70 28.35 20.17
C THR A 379 -3.59 27.71 19.10
N THR A 380 -4.39 26.70 19.46
CA THR A 380 -5.44 26.11 18.58
C THR A 380 -6.27 27.21 17.93
N ARG A 381 -6.55 28.31 18.65
CA ARG A 381 -7.22 29.48 18.07
C ARG A 381 -6.45 30.07 16.89
N ALA A 382 -5.13 30.21 16.96
CA ALA A 382 -4.31 30.67 15.85
C ALA A 382 -4.26 29.67 14.69
N PHE A 383 -4.23 28.36 14.98
CA PHE A 383 -4.33 27.32 13.95
C PHE A 383 -5.68 27.37 13.23
N LEU A 384 -6.79 27.26 13.97
CA LEU A 384 -8.14 27.26 13.40
C LEU A 384 -8.50 28.59 12.70
N ARG A 385 -7.91 29.72 13.12
CA ARG A 385 -8.08 31.00 12.40
C ARG A 385 -7.22 31.09 11.15
N SER A 386 -6.10 30.37 11.10
CA SER A 386 -5.24 30.36 9.92
C SER A 386 -5.96 29.72 8.72
N ARG A 387 -5.65 30.18 7.51
CA ARG A 387 -6.25 29.67 6.27
C ARG A 387 -6.13 28.14 6.20
N SER A 388 -4.97 27.59 6.51
CA SER A 388 -4.70 26.15 6.51
C SER A 388 -5.49 25.38 7.58
N GLY A 389 -5.66 25.91 8.79
CA GLY A 389 -6.49 25.25 9.80
C GLY A 389 -7.97 25.24 9.45
N ARG A 390 -8.47 26.29 8.78
CA ARG A 390 -9.81 26.28 8.19
C ARG A 390 -9.96 25.22 7.10
N TRP A 391 -9.00 25.13 6.18
CA TRP A 391 -9.01 24.07 5.16
C TRP A 391 -8.90 22.67 5.78
N SER A 392 -8.10 22.51 6.82
CA SER A 392 -7.98 21.21 7.52
C SER A 392 -9.31 20.81 8.14
N LEU A 393 -10.02 21.73 8.81
CA LEU A 393 -11.38 21.47 9.32
C LEU A 393 -12.38 21.18 8.19
N LEU A 394 -12.36 22.00 7.14
CA LEU A 394 -13.26 21.88 5.99
C LEU A 394 -13.06 20.57 5.23
N LEU A 395 -11.86 19.98 5.27
CA LEU A 395 -11.58 18.67 4.67
C LEU A 395 -11.81 17.52 5.65
N ALA A 396 -11.48 17.69 6.93
CA ALA A 396 -11.57 16.62 7.91
C ALA A 396 -13.03 16.17 8.14
N VAL A 397 -13.99 17.10 8.15
CA VAL A 397 -15.42 16.77 8.29
C VAL A 397 -15.96 15.92 7.13
N PRO A 398 -15.87 16.34 5.85
CA PRO A 398 -16.38 15.53 4.74
C PRO A 398 -15.60 14.23 4.55
N VAL A 399 -14.28 14.20 4.84
CA VAL A 399 -13.53 12.92 4.83
C VAL A 399 -14.08 11.98 5.88
N THR A 400 -14.26 12.44 7.12
CA THR A 400 -14.85 11.62 8.19
C THR A 400 -16.26 11.16 7.82
N ALA A 401 -17.10 12.05 7.27
CA ALA A 401 -18.44 11.69 6.83
C ALA A 401 -18.46 10.68 5.67
N ALA A 402 -17.58 10.84 4.68
CA ALA A 402 -17.46 9.93 3.54
C ALA A 402 -17.00 8.54 3.99
N VAL A 403 -16.05 8.49 4.93
CA VAL A 403 -15.56 7.26 5.56
C VAL A 403 -16.69 6.53 6.30
N LEU A 404 -17.45 7.23 7.15
CA LEU A 404 -18.58 6.63 7.86
C LEU A 404 -19.70 6.18 6.91
N LEU A 405 -20.01 7.00 5.90
CA LEU A 405 -21.04 6.67 4.90
C LEU A 405 -20.64 5.43 4.09
N GLN A 406 -19.39 5.37 3.65
CA GLN A 406 -18.89 4.22 2.93
C GLN A 406 -18.97 2.95 3.79
N ARG A 407 -18.54 2.99 5.06
CA ARG A 407 -18.69 1.83 5.95
C ARG A 407 -20.15 1.42 6.09
N TYR A 408 -21.06 2.40 6.11
CA TYR A 408 -22.48 2.10 6.14
C TYR A 408 -22.97 1.36 4.89
N LEU A 409 -22.50 1.79 3.72
CA LEU A 409 -22.82 1.15 2.45
C LEU A 409 -22.18 -0.25 2.34
N ASP A 410 -20.94 -0.40 2.76
CA ASP A 410 -20.19 -1.66 2.71
C ASP A 410 -20.82 -2.69 3.62
N SER A 411 -21.09 -2.38 4.89
CA SER A 411 -21.81 -3.30 5.79
C SER A 411 -23.18 -3.68 5.22
N GLY A 412 -23.86 -2.76 4.54
CA GLY A 412 -25.11 -3.04 3.82
C GLY A 412 -24.93 -4.00 2.64
N ALA A 413 -23.82 -3.92 1.90
CA ALA A 413 -23.50 -4.78 0.77
C ALA A 413 -22.95 -6.13 1.20
N ASP A 414 -22.11 -6.16 2.24
CA ASP A 414 -21.54 -7.34 2.88
C ASP A 414 -22.63 -8.17 3.55
N TRP A 415 -23.59 -7.51 4.21
CA TRP A 415 -24.78 -8.18 4.70
C TRP A 415 -25.50 -8.95 3.59
N LYS A 416 -25.67 -8.32 2.42
CA LYS A 416 -26.33 -8.96 1.25
C LYS A 416 -25.50 -10.07 0.60
N ARG A 417 -24.17 -10.02 0.69
CA ARG A 417 -23.27 -10.99 0.03
C ARG A 417 -22.87 -12.14 0.94
N LEU A 418 -22.37 -11.81 2.12
CA LEU A 418 -21.63 -12.72 2.99
C LEU A 418 -22.55 -13.44 3.96
N ARG A 419 -23.50 -12.70 4.56
CA ARG A 419 -24.19 -13.18 5.76
C ARG A 419 -25.69 -13.44 5.56
N TRP A 420 -26.27 -13.08 4.40
CA TRP A 420 -27.73 -13.03 4.18
C TRP A 420 -28.50 -14.32 4.53
N VAL A 421 -27.88 -15.50 4.39
CA VAL A 421 -28.47 -16.79 4.77
C VAL A 421 -28.52 -16.99 6.29
N GLN A 422 -27.54 -16.47 7.02
CA GLN A 422 -27.26 -16.80 8.42
C GLN A 422 -28.17 -16.03 9.40
N PHE A 423 -28.43 -14.75 9.12
CA PHE A 423 -29.08 -13.87 10.09
C PHE A 423 -30.53 -13.52 9.73
N PRO A 424 -31.46 -13.53 10.69
CA PRO A 424 -32.76 -12.86 10.54
C PRO A 424 -32.58 -11.39 10.13
N THR A 425 -33.53 -10.84 9.38
CA THR A 425 -33.50 -9.42 8.97
C THR A 425 -33.32 -8.47 10.16
N ASP A 426 -33.84 -8.86 11.32
CA ASP A 426 -33.80 -8.06 12.56
C ASP A 426 -32.38 -7.94 13.15
N SER A 427 -31.50 -8.90 12.88
CA SER A 427 -30.10 -8.88 13.33
C SER A 427 -29.15 -8.10 12.41
N ARG A 428 -29.67 -7.48 11.34
CA ARG A 428 -28.90 -6.59 10.47
C ARG A 428 -28.24 -5.44 11.24
N MET A 429 -28.93 -4.88 12.23
CA MET A 429 -28.38 -3.80 13.05
C MET A 429 -27.23 -4.28 13.94
N TRP A 430 -27.31 -5.50 14.46
CA TRP A 430 -26.24 -6.08 15.27
C TRP A 430 -24.99 -6.35 14.42
N ALA A 431 -25.16 -6.95 13.24
CA ALA A 431 -24.07 -7.17 12.29
C ALA A 431 -23.40 -5.85 11.88
N PHE A 432 -24.22 -4.84 11.58
CA PHE A 432 -23.75 -3.48 11.30
C PHE A 432 -22.96 -2.87 12.46
N GLY A 433 -23.46 -3.04 13.68
CA GLY A 433 -22.80 -2.57 14.88
C GLY A 433 -21.41 -3.18 15.05
N ASN A 434 -21.32 -4.51 14.92
CA ASN A 434 -20.04 -5.22 14.99
C ASN A 434 -19.08 -4.77 13.88
N ASP A 435 -19.55 -4.67 12.65
CA ASP A 435 -18.74 -4.19 11.53
C ASP A 435 -18.21 -2.76 11.78
N LEU A 436 -18.98 -1.91 12.44
CA LEU A 436 -18.57 -0.56 12.84
C LEU A 436 -17.56 -0.56 13.99
N ALA A 437 -17.68 -1.51 14.92
CA ALA A 437 -16.74 -1.68 16.02
C ALA A 437 -15.38 -2.17 15.51
N THR A 438 -15.37 -3.19 14.65
CA THR A 438 -14.16 -3.64 13.95
C THR A 438 -13.53 -2.50 13.17
N TYR A 439 -14.34 -1.69 12.48
CA TYR A 439 -13.83 -0.52 11.77
C TYR A 439 -13.10 0.50 12.66
N ALA A 440 -13.56 0.71 13.91
CA ALA A 440 -12.89 1.59 14.85
C ALA A 440 -11.47 1.13 15.16
N ASN A 441 -11.31 -0.19 15.24
CA ASN A 441 -10.05 -0.86 15.48
C ASN A 441 -9.14 -0.82 14.25
N ASP A 442 -9.71 -1.07 13.06
CA ASP A 442 -8.98 -0.93 11.80
C ASP A 442 -8.45 0.50 11.63
N LEU A 443 -9.29 1.50 11.91
CA LEU A 443 -8.88 2.91 11.87
C LEU A 443 -7.70 3.20 12.81
N VAL A 444 -7.67 2.54 13.98
CA VAL A 444 -6.56 2.59 14.93
C VAL A 444 -5.27 2.02 14.30
N ASN A 445 -5.35 0.87 13.63
CA ASN A 445 -4.23 0.27 12.89
C ASN A 445 -3.79 1.14 11.70
N TRP A 446 -4.70 1.85 11.05
CA TRP A 446 -4.36 2.84 10.04
C TRP A 446 -3.62 4.05 10.63
N ASN A 447 -4.03 4.51 11.81
CA ASN A 447 -3.34 5.59 12.52
C ASN A 447 -1.91 5.22 12.91
N TYR A 448 -1.61 3.92 13.12
CA TYR A 448 -0.25 3.42 13.27
C TYR A 448 0.61 3.75 12.04
N GLY A 449 0.11 3.47 10.83
CA GLY A 449 0.82 3.82 9.59
C GLY A 449 1.07 5.33 9.49
N PHE A 450 0.05 6.15 9.77
CA PHE A 450 0.18 7.62 9.78
C PHE A 450 1.21 8.15 10.79
N ALA A 451 1.46 7.44 11.89
CA ALA A 451 2.43 7.85 12.91
C ALA A 451 3.87 7.85 12.35
N TYR A 452 4.21 6.94 11.44
CA TYR A 452 5.49 6.96 10.73
C TYR A 452 5.66 8.19 9.84
N PHE A 453 4.64 8.51 9.05
CA PHE A 453 4.66 9.71 8.22
C PHE A 453 4.75 10.95 9.08
N LEU A 454 4.06 10.97 10.22
CA LEU A 454 4.19 12.04 11.18
C LEU A 454 5.64 12.19 11.67
N ALA A 455 6.30 11.10 12.06
CA ALA A 455 7.70 11.13 12.45
C ALA A 455 8.60 11.70 11.34
N ALA A 456 8.41 11.28 10.08
CA ALA A 456 9.16 11.81 8.95
C ALA A 456 8.90 13.29 8.68
N VAL A 457 7.64 13.74 8.72
CA VAL A 457 7.25 15.15 8.56
C VAL A 457 7.88 16.01 9.67
N LEU A 458 7.95 15.47 10.90
CA LEU A 458 8.60 16.14 12.03
C LEU A 458 10.12 16.29 11.86
N LEU A 459 10.76 15.47 11.02
CA LEU A 459 12.18 15.61 10.68
C LEU A 459 12.43 16.82 9.76
N VAL A 460 11.45 17.26 8.96
CA VAL A 460 11.66 18.30 7.94
C VAL A 460 12.13 19.65 8.52
N PRO A 461 11.50 20.23 9.57
CA PRO A 461 12.00 21.45 10.21
C PRO A 461 13.42 21.31 10.74
N LEU A 462 13.75 20.14 11.30
CA LEU A 462 15.08 19.88 11.81
C LEU A 462 16.09 19.80 10.66
N LEU A 463 15.78 19.04 9.61
CA LEU A 463 16.63 18.94 8.42
C LEU A 463 16.83 20.30 7.76
N ARG A 464 15.81 21.18 7.75
CA ARG A 464 15.96 22.57 7.31
C ARG A 464 17.08 23.28 8.06
N ASP A 465 17.06 23.25 9.39
CA ASP A 465 18.05 23.91 10.23
C ASP A 465 19.45 23.29 10.07
N LEU A 466 19.52 21.96 9.89
CA LEU A 466 20.77 21.21 9.74
C LEU A 466 21.43 21.38 8.38
N LEU A 467 20.63 21.55 7.33
CA LEU A 467 21.05 21.56 5.92
C LEU A 467 21.00 22.97 5.30
N THR A 468 20.97 24.01 6.14
CA THR A 468 21.03 25.42 5.72
C THR A 468 22.41 25.81 5.17
N GLY A 469 23.46 25.11 5.62
CA GLY A 469 24.83 25.37 5.22
C GLY A 469 25.14 24.93 3.80
N ASP A 470 26.33 25.33 3.36
CA ASP A 470 26.88 25.02 2.04
C ASP A 470 27.53 23.65 1.93
N ASP A 471 27.46 22.91 3.03
CA ASP A 471 28.22 21.72 3.29
C ASP A 471 28.05 20.72 2.13
N LEU A 472 29.10 20.57 1.31
CA LEU A 472 29.26 19.43 0.41
C LEU A 472 29.27 18.10 1.20
N ILE A 473 29.59 18.20 2.50
CA ILE A 473 29.70 17.08 3.41
C ILE A 473 28.59 17.07 4.47
N LEU A 474 27.66 16.13 4.33
CA LEU A 474 26.71 15.79 5.38
C LEU A 474 27.45 15.20 6.59
N PRO A 475 27.32 15.78 7.79
CA PRO A 475 27.83 15.17 9.01
C PRO A 475 27.24 13.77 9.21
N PRO A 476 27.97 12.81 9.81
CA PRO A 476 27.50 11.43 9.97
C PRO A 476 26.13 11.31 10.63
N GLY A 477 25.84 12.14 11.64
CA GLY A 477 24.54 12.19 12.31
C GLY A 477 23.41 12.66 11.39
N VAL A 478 23.66 13.70 10.57
CA VAL A 478 22.66 14.22 9.61
C VAL A 478 22.41 13.19 8.51
N ARG A 479 23.47 12.54 8.01
CA ARG A 479 23.34 11.44 7.05
C ARG A 479 22.48 10.31 7.60
N ALA A 480 22.73 9.87 8.83
CA ALA A 480 21.93 8.83 9.47
C ALA A 480 20.46 9.25 9.62
N VAL A 481 20.17 10.50 10.02
CA VAL A 481 18.79 11.01 10.09
C VAL A 481 18.11 10.99 8.72
N VAL A 482 18.80 11.39 7.65
CA VAL A 482 18.25 11.35 6.29
C VAL A 482 17.99 9.91 5.84
N CYS A 483 18.92 8.98 6.10
CA CYS A 483 18.78 7.58 5.67
C CYS A 483 17.67 6.85 6.45
N LEU A 484 17.62 7.02 7.77
CA LEU A 484 16.59 6.40 8.61
C LEU A 484 15.22 7.03 8.34
N GLY A 485 15.15 8.35 8.13
CA GLY A 485 13.92 9.03 7.73
C GLY A 485 13.42 8.60 6.35
N TYR A 486 14.33 8.29 5.42
CA TYR A 486 13.99 7.69 4.12
C TYR A 486 13.40 6.28 4.29
N GLY A 487 14.09 5.42 5.06
CA GLY A 487 13.64 4.06 5.32
C GLY A 487 12.23 4.01 5.91
N LEU A 488 11.92 4.94 6.80
CA LEU A 488 10.61 5.05 7.45
C LEU A 488 9.43 5.33 6.49
N VAL A 489 9.70 5.91 5.31
CA VAL A 489 8.64 6.42 4.41
C VAL A 489 8.62 5.69 3.08
N CYS A 490 9.79 5.33 2.56
CA CYS A 490 9.95 4.87 1.18
C CYS A 490 10.29 3.39 1.06
N LEU A 491 10.81 2.76 2.12
CA LEU A 491 11.18 1.35 2.11
C LEU A 491 10.06 0.52 2.74
N PRO A 492 9.87 -0.74 2.29
CA PRO A 492 8.96 -1.67 2.95
C PRO A 492 9.43 -1.87 4.39
N LEU A 493 8.57 -1.58 5.37
CA LEU A 493 8.92 -1.66 6.80
C LEU A 493 9.11 -3.12 7.25
N GLY A 494 8.46 -4.05 6.55
CA GLY A 494 8.56 -5.49 6.70
C GLY A 494 7.38 -6.13 5.97
N ASP A 495 7.45 -7.44 5.85
CA ASP A 495 6.32 -8.29 5.42
C ASP A 495 6.26 -9.51 6.34
N ALA A 496 5.13 -10.22 6.31
CA ALA A 496 4.99 -11.49 7.00
C ALA A 496 5.50 -12.61 6.09
N TRP A 497 6.46 -13.39 6.58
CA TRP A 497 7.05 -14.53 5.87
C TRP A 497 6.81 -15.82 6.63
N ALA A 498 6.07 -16.72 6.01
CA ALA A 498 5.53 -17.92 6.61
C ALA A 498 4.86 -17.62 7.97
N GLY A 499 4.15 -16.48 8.01
CA GLY A 499 3.48 -15.92 9.18
C GLY A 499 4.35 -15.11 10.16
N TRP A 500 5.65 -14.98 9.91
CA TRP A 500 6.58 -14.26 10.77
C TRP A 500 6.96 -12.89 10.22
N TRP A 501 6.80 -11.86 11.03
CA TRP A 501 7.17 -10.51 10.62
C TRP A 501 8.68 -10.26 10.67
N PHE A 502 9.25 -9.83 9.56
CA PHE A 502 10.65 -9.44 9.51
C PHE A 502 10.88 -8.25 8.54
N PRO A 503 11.82 -7.34 8.86
CA PRO A 503 12.09 -6.13 8.05
C PRO A 503 13.24 -6.36 7.07
N PHE A 504 13.24 -7.46 6.32
CA PHE A 504 14.35 -7.82 5.42
C PHE A 504 14.58 -6.76 4.34
N GLY A 505 13.55 -6.37 3.60
CA GLY A 505 13.61 -5.33 2.58
C GLY A 505 14.06 -3.99 3.15
N LEU A 506 13.54 -3.57 4.31
CA LEU A 506 14.00 -2.37 5.02
C LEU A 506 15.51 -2.45 5.31
N THR A 507 15.97 -3.59 5.81
CA THR A 507 17.37 -3.80 6.21
C THR A 507 18.29 -3.75 5.00
N VAL A 508 17.93 -4.43 3.91
CA VAL A 508 18.65 -4.41 2.63
C VAL A 508 18.69 -2.99 2.05
N GLY A 509 17.55 -2.29 2.05
CA GLY A 509 17.46 -0.93 1.53
C GLY A 509 18.26 0.08 2.36
N LEU A 510 18.19 0.02 3.69
CA LEU A 510 19.00 0.86 4.58
C LEU A 510 20.49 0.56 4.41
N ALA A 511 20.89 -0.71 4.36
CA ALA A 511 22.27 -1.10 4.10
C ALA A 511 22.76 -0.54 2.76
N GLY A 512 21.98 -0.71 1.70
CA GLY A 512 22.24 -0.13 0.38
C GLY A 512 22.42 1.38 0.44
N LEU A 513 21.55 2.10 1.15
CA LEU A 513 21.63 3.54 1.30
C LEU A 513 22.86 4.00 2.10
N PHE A 514 23.24 3.27 3.15
CA PHE A 514 24.45 3.56 3.93
C PHE A 514 25.73 3.29 3.12
N VAL A 515 25.76 2.24 2.30
CA VAL A 515 26.86 1.95 1.36
C VAL A 515 26.96 3.08 0.33
N LEU A 516 25.84 3.43 -0.30
CA LEU A 516 25.74 4.48 -1.32
C LEU A 516 26.20 5.85 -0.81
N THR A 517 25.86 6.16 0.44
CA THR A 517 26.19 7.45 1.09
C THR A 517 27.47 7.39 1.93
N GLY A 518 28.17 6.25 1.89
CA GLY A 518 29.41 5.97 2.60
C GLY A 518 30.60 6.81 2.13
N PRO A 519 31.66 6.94 2.95
CA PRO A 519 32.89 7.64 2.57
C PRO A 519 33.65 6.96 1.41
N ALA A 520 33.53 5.63 1.29
CA ALA A 520 34.23 4.83 0.29
C ALA A 520 33.85 5.18 -1.16
N GLY A 521 32.60 5.65 -1.40
CA GLY A 521 32.15 6.01 -2.74
C GLY A 521 32.67 7.36 -3.27
N ARG A 522 33.36 8.18 -2.46
CA ARG A 522 33.71 9.56 -2.84
C ARG A 522 35.11 10.05 -2.59
N LEU A 523 35.87 9.41 -1.70
CA LEU A 523 37.24 9.87 -1.43
C LEU A 523 38.13 9.86 -2.70
N ASN A 524 37.72 9.16 -3.76
CA ASN A 524 38.50 9.03 -4.98
C ASN A 524 38.01 9.87 -6.18
N ASP A 525 36.83 10.50 -6.17
CA ASP A 525 36.35 11.25 -7.35
C ASP A 525 37.10 12.60 -7.49
N PRO A 526 37.92 12.80 -8.54
CA PRO A 526 38.68 14.03 -8.76
C PRO A 526 37.79 15.28 -8.87
N LEU A 527 36.55 15.13 -9.34
CA LEU A 527 35.63 16.24 -9.52
C LEU A 527 35.23 16.84 -8.17
N TRP A 528 34.90 16.01 -7.19
CA TRP A 528 34.46 16.51 -5.88
C TRP A 528 35.59 17.18 -5.10
N ARG A 529 36.83 16.74 -5.29
CA ARG A 529 38.01 17.42 -4.75
C ARG A 529 38.19 18.81 -5.38
N ALA A 530 38.02 18.92 -6.70
CA ALA A 530 38.10 20.20 -7.40
C ALA A 530 36.99 21.19 -7.01
N LEU A 531 35.81 20.70 -6.60
CA LEU A 531 34.65 21.53 -6.26
C LEU A 531 34.53 21.86 -4.76
N ALA A 532 35.37 21.29 -3.90
CA ALA A 532 35.21 21.39 -2.44
C ALA A 532 35.21 22.84 -1.93
N ASP A 533 36.09 23.68 -2.49
CA ASP A 533 36.30 25.08 -2.06
C ASP A 533 35.73 26.11 -3.04
N VAL A 534 35.03 25.67 -4.09
CA VAL A 534 34.53 26.55 -5.15
C VAL A 534 33.13 27.06 -4.79
N PRO A 535 32.92 28.38 -4.67
CA PRO A 535 31.60 28.94 -4.42
C PRO A 535 30.63 28.63 -5.57
N HIS A 536 29.38 28.29 -5.26
CA HIS A 536 28.36 28.01 -6.28
C HIS A 536 28.16 29.16 -7.27
N SER A 537 28.27 30.42 -6.83
CA SER A 537 28.21 31.59 -7.71
C SER A 537 29.34 31.63 -8.75
N VAL A 538 30.54 31.15 -8.38
CA VAL A 538 31.67 31.04 -9.30
C VAL A 538 31.40 29.96 -10.35
N LEU A 539 30.82 28.82 -9.95
CA LEU A 539 30.41 27.77 -10.90
C LEU A 539 29.32 28.24 -11.86
N VAL A 540 28.35 29.01 -11.37
CA VAL A 540 27.30 29.62 -12.21
C VAL A 540 27.92 30.60 -13.20
N ALA A 541 28.83 31.47 -12.75
CA ALA A 541 29.53 32.40 -13.64
C ALA A 541 30.40 31.68 -14.68
N GLU A 542 31.11 30.62 -14.27
CA GLU A 542 31.94 29.83 -15.17
C GLU A 542 31.12 29.05 -16.19
N ALA A 543 29.98 28.49 -15.78
CA ALA A 543 29.04 27.84 -16.69
C ALA A 543 28.43 28.83 -17.69
N ASP A 544 28.14 30.07 -17.28
CA ASP A 544 27.62 31.11 -18.17
C ASP A 544 28.69 31.66 -19.14
N ARG A 545 29.94 31.76 -18.68
CA ARG A 545 31.11 32.03 -19.56
C ARG A 545 31.28 30.94 -20.60
N TRP A 546 31.35 29.68 -20.14
CA TRP A 546 31.49 28.51 -21.01
C TRP A 546 30.36 28.44 -22.04
N ARG A 547 29.11 28.68 -21.62
CA ARG A 547 27.96 28.81 -22.52
C ARG A 547 28.22 29.84 -23.61
N THR A 548 28.70 31.02 -23.25
CA THR A 548 28.87 32.12 -24.20
C THR A 548 29.88 31.72 -25.28
N VAL A 549 30.97 31.07 -24.88
CA VAL A 549 31.98 30.51 -25.79
C VAL A 549 31.36 29.44 -26.71
N GLU A 550 30.66 28.46 -26.14
CA GLU A 550 30.03 27.37 -26.90
C GLU A 550 29.00 27.90 -27.90
N SER A 551 28.23 28.93 -27.51
CA SER A 551 27.22 29.54 -28.36
C SER A 551 27.83 30.28 -29.56
N ARG A 552 29.01 30.89 -29.37
CA ARG A 552 29.78 31.55 -30.44
C ARG A 552 30.38 30.51 -31.37
N ALA A 553 30.96 29.43 -30.82
CA ALA A 553 31.49 28.32 -31.62
C ALA A 553 30.39 27.71 -32.51
N ALA A 554 29.24 27.37 -31.92
CA ALA A 554 28.11 26.82 -32.67
C ALA A 554 27.47 27.80 -33.67
N ALA A 555 27.59 29.12 -33.45
CA ALA A 555 27.17 30.14 -34.42
C ALA A 555 28.15 30.26 -35.59
N ARG A 556 29.46 30.20 -35.30
CA ARG A 556 30.54 30.24 -36.30
C ARG A 556 30.50 29.00 -37.19
N GLU A 557 30.29 27.81 -36.64
CA GLU A 557 30.09 26.60 -37.44
C GLU A 557 28.87 26.68 -38.35
N ARG A 558 27.76 27.25 -37.88
CA ARG A 558 26.58 27.49 -38.72
C ARG A 558 26.84 28.49 -39.85
N ALA A 559 27.62 29.54 -39.57
CA ALA A 559 28.02 30.52 -40.59
C ALA A 559 28.92 29.87 -41.64
N LEU A 560 29.93 29.10 -41.22
CA LEU A 560 30.82 28.37 -42.13
C LEU A 560 30.09 27.29 -42.94
N GLY A 561 29.12 26.60 -42.34
CA GLY A 561 28.27 25.63 -43.04
C GLY A 561 27.35 26.29 -44.07
N ALA A 562 26.84 27.49 -43.79
CA ALA A 562 26.02 28.26 -44.72
C ALA A 562 26.86 28.85 -45.87
N GLU A 563 28.10 29.28 -45.61
CA GLU A 563 29.04 29.73 -46.65
C GLU A 563 29.50 28.57 -47.54
N GLY A 564 29.67 27.37 -46.99
CA GLY A 564 29.99 26.16 -47.75
C GLY A 564 28.85 25.63 -48.63
N GLU A 565 27.57 25.89 -48.28
CA GLU A 565 26.41 25.59 -49.14
C GLU A 565 26.16 26.67 -50.20
N ALA A 566 26.73 27.88 -50.05
CA ALA A 566 26.50 29.02 -50.93
C ALA A 566 27.46 29.10 -52.13
N THR A 567 28.25 28.06 -52.41
CA THR A 567 29.03 28.01 -53.67
C THR A 567 28.07 27.72 -54.84
N PRO A 568 27.76 28.70 -55.70
CA PRO A 568 26.82 28.51 -56.81
C PRO A 568 27.62 27.93 -57.97
N GLY A 569 27.69 26.60 -58.07
CA GLY A 569 28.55 25.98 -59.08
C GLY A 569 28.15 24.60 -59.59
N ASP A 570 27.38 23.79 -58.85
CA ASP A 570 27.09 22.42 -59.32
C ASP A 570 25.62 22.05 -59.12
N GLY A 571 24.87 22.09 -60.22
CA GLY A 571 23.42 21.88 -60.33
C GLY A 571 22.96 20.43 -60.13
N GLY A 572 23.61 19.68 -59.23
CA GLY A 572 23.18 18.35 -58.84
C GLY A 572 22.25 18.41 -57.64
N ARG A 573 20.95 18.17 -57.84
CA ARG A 573 19.95 17.88 -56.80
C ARG A 573 20.41 16.71 -55.92
N ARG A 574 21.31 16.95 -54.97
CA ARG A 574 21.56 16.05 -53.84
C ARG A 574 20.60 16.46 -52.75
N THR A 575 19.48 15.73 -52.66
CA THR A 575 18.75 15.59 -51.41
C THR A 575 19.69 14.95 -50.40
N VAL A 576 20.52 15.76 -49.75
CA VAL A 576 21.32 15.32 -48.61
C VAL A 576 20.30 14.86 -47.56
N PRO A 577 20.29 13.57 -47.18
CA PRO A 577 19.32 13.07 -46.22
C PRO A 577 19.46 13.90 -44.94
N LEU A 578 18.34 14.24 -44.30
CA LEU A 578 18.30 15.02 -43.05
C LEU A 578 19.26 14.47 -41.96
N ILE A 579 19.62 13.19 -42.07
CA ILE A 579 20.57 12.46 -41.24
C ILE A 579 22.04 12.91 -41.46
N GLY A 580 22.42 13.29 -42.69
CA GLY A 580 23.75 13.86 -43.01
C GLY A 580 23.97 15.26 -42.40
N ARG A 581 22.89 16.06 -42.31
CA ARG A 581 22.85 17.33 -41.55
C ARG A 581 22.80 17.13 -40.03
N LEU A 582 22.96 15.91 -39.52
CA LEU A 582 23.09 15.63 -38.09
C LEU A 582 24.46 15.04 -37.74
N HIS A 583 25.19 14.47 -38.72
CA HIS A 583 26.53 13.93 -38.49
C HIS A 583 27.61 14.98 -38.22
N TRP A 584 27.42 16.24 -38.61
CA TRP A 584 28.37 17.31 -38.30
C TRP A 584 28.42 17.68 -36.80
N LEU A 585 27.38 17.34 -36.03
CA LEU A 585 27.37 17.47 -34.56
C LEU A 585 28.13 16.34 -33.83
N SER A 586 28.66 15.36 -34.57
CA SER A 586 29.31 14.16 -34.00
C SER A 586 30.81 14.07 -34.29
N ARG A 587 31.38 14.98 -35.09
CA ARG A 587 32.83 15.01 -35.33
C ARG A 587 33.50 15.87 -34.25
N PRO A 588 34.47 15.34 -33.48
CA PRO A 588 35.41 16.19 -32.78
C PRO A 588 36.23 16.91 -33.86
N THR A 589 35.92 18.18 -34.10
CA THR A 589 36.74 19.03 -34.95
C THR A 589 38.13 19.11 -34.32
N PRO A 590 39.22 18.83 -35.07
CA PRO A 590 40.54 19.20 -34.61
C PRO A 590 40.53 20.72 -34.44
N VAL A 591 40.75 21.15 -33.20
CA VAL A 591 40.84 22.55 -32.81
C VAL A 591 41.94 23.18 -33.66
N ALA A 592 41.55 23.93 -34.69
CA ALA A 592 42.44 24.90 -35.31
C ALA A 592 42.85 25.89 -34.21
N GLU A 593 44.14 26.22 -34.20
CA GLU A 593 44.87 26.84 -33.10
C GLU A 593 44.06 27.85 -32.26
N PRO A 594 44.14 27.77 -30.91
CA PRO A 594 43.39 28.65 -30.05
C PRO A 594 43.84 30.10 -30.26
N GLU A 595 42.89 30.99 -30.56
CA GLU A 595 42.99 32.37 -30.08
C GLU A 595 43.39 32.33 -28.60
N PRO A 596 44.27 33.25 -28.13
CA PRO A 596 44.80 33.21 -26.77
C PRO A 596 43.65 33.05 -25.78
N ALA A 597 43.74 31.99 -24.98
CA ALA A 597 42.67 31.54 -24.10
C ALA A 597 42.12 32.73 -23.29
N PRO A 598 40.79 32.97 -23.26
CA PRO A 598 40.24 33.85 -22.26
C PRO A 598 40.69 33.33 -20.89
N ASP A 599 41.12 34.24 -20.00
CA ASP A 599 41.67 34.01 -18.66
C ASP A 599 41.41 32.59 -18.12
N ALA A 600 42.49 31.86 -17.81
CA ALA A 600 42.45 30.50 -17.27
C ALA A 600 41.24 30.32 -16.33
N SER A 601 40.37 29.34 -16.65
CA SER A 601 39.18 29.01 -15.87
C SER A 601 39.45 29.24 -14.39
N ALA A 602 38.61 30.06 -13.74
CA ALA A 602 38.76 30.35 -12.32
C ALA A 602 38.68 29.07 -11.45
N VAL A 603 38.28 27.94 -12.05
CA VAL A 603 38.15 26.63 -11.43
C VAL A 603 38.94 25.58 -12.22
N ALA A 604 39.96 24.98 -11.62
CA ALA A 604 40.67 23.85 -12.21
C ALA A 604 39.79 22.59 -12.18
N LEU A 605 39.18 22.23 -13.32
CA LEU A 605 38.33 21.04 -13.45
C LEU A 605 39.12 19.84 -14.00
N PRO A 606 38.78 18.60 -13.60
CA PRO A 606 39.40 17.40 -14.17
C PRO A 606 39.18 17.29 -15.69
N ALA A 607 40.09 16.61 -16.38
CA ALA A 607 40.00 16.39 -17.82
C ALA A 607 38.64 15.79 -18.24
N GLY A 608 38.02 16.37 -19.27
CA GLY A 608 36.73 15.94 -19.79
C GLY A 608 35.51 16.32 -18.94
N VAL A 609 35.68 17.16 -17.90
CA VAL A 609 34.57 17.77 -17.16
C VAL A 609 34.36 19.20 -17.63
N THR A 610 33.17 19.52 -18.12
CA THR A 610 32.81 20.90 -18.45
C THR A 610 32.32 21.66 -17.20
N PRO A 611 32.41 23.00 -17.17
CA PRO A 611 31.78 23.80 -16.12
C PRO A 611 30.29 23.51 -15.94
N LEU A 612 29.60 23.17 -17.03
CA LEU A 612 28.19 22.76 -16.99
C LEU A 612 28.00 21.39 -16.31
N ASP A 613 28.87 20.40 -16.57
CA ASP A 613 28.84 19.11 -15.87
C ASP A 613 29.11 19.28 -14.37
N ALA A 614 30.03 20.18 -14.00
CA ALA A 614 30.28 20.54 -12.60
C ALA A 614 29.04 21.18 -11.96
N LEU A 615 28.35 22.06 -12.68
CA LEU A 615 27.13 22.70 -12.21
C LEU A 615 25.98 21.68 -12.02
N PHE A 616 25.79 20.74 -12.94
CA PHE A 616 24.83 19.62 -12.77
C PHE A 616 25.20 18.70 -11.60
N ALA A 617 26.51 18.46 -11.39
CA ALA A 617 26.98 17.71 -10.24
C ALA A 617 26.57 18.38 -8.92
N VAL A 618 26.60 19.71 -8.85
CA VAL A 618 26.22 20.48 -7.64
C VAL A 618 24.70 20.66 -7.48
N GLY A 619 23.98 20.80 -8.57
CA GLY A 619 22.52 20.99 -8.62
C GLY A 619 22.07 22.46 -8.55
N PRO A 620 20.75 22.69 -8.47
CA PRO A 620 20.17 24.02 -8.65
C PRO A 620 20.41 24.96 -7.47
N TYR A 621 20.70 24.45 -6.27
CA TYR A 621 20.87 25.31 -5.10
C TYR A 621 22.14 25.00 -4.31
N ARG A 622 22.59 26.05 -3.61
CA ARG A 622 23.72 26.04 -2.68
C ARG A 622 23.49 25.14 -1.44
N SER A 623 22.27 25.08 -0.95
CA SER A 623 21.87 24.30 0.22
C SER A 623 21.31 22.95 -0.20
N ALA A 624 21.76 21.88 0.48
CA ALA A 624 21.20 20.53 0.32
C ALA A 624 19.70 20.49 0.63
N PHE A 625 19.23 21.27 1.62
CA PHE A 625 17.80 21.39 1.92
C PHE A 625 17.01 21.95 0.74
N ARG A 626 17.51 23.02 0.11
CA ARG A 626 16.82 23.65 -1.02
C ARG A 626 16.79 22.71 -2.23
N ASN A 627 17.85 21.95 -2.46
CA ASN A 627 17.84 20.87 -3.45
C ASN A 627 16.81 19.79 -3.08
N GLY A 628 16.74 19.40 -1.81
CA GLY A 628 15.71 18.50 -1.28
C GLY A 628 14.29 19.00 -1.56
N VAL A 629 13.97 20.24 -1.18
CA VAL A 629 12.65 20.83 -1.45
C VAL A 629 12.35 20.88 -2.94
N ALA A 630 13.34 21.20 -3.77
CA ALA A 630 13.17 21.23 -5.22
C ALA A 630 12.88 19.84 -5.78
N GLY A 631 13.63 18.83 -5.35
CA GLY A 631 13.42 17.44 -5.74
C GLY A 631 12.06 16.94 -5.26
N ALA A 632 11.69 17.22 -4.02
CA ALA A 632 10.39 16.88 -3.43
C ALA A 632 9.24 17.42 -4.29
N VAL A 633 9.22 18.74 -4.57
CA VAL A 633 8.16 19.37 -5.37
C VAL A 633 8.08 18.76 -6.78
N ALA A 634 9.21 18.47 -7.41
CA ALA A 634 9.21 17.86 -8.73
C ALA A 634 8.66 16.43 -8.68
N ALA A 635 9.14 15.61 -7.74
CA ALA A 635 8.69 14.23 -7.57
C ALA A 635 7.22 14.13 -7.15
N THR A 636 6.71 15.03 -6.30
CA THR A 636 5.28 15.10 -5.98
C THR A 636 4.44 15.28 -7.25
N LEU A 637 4.79 16.27 -8.09
CA LEU A 637 4.01 16.58 -9.29
C LEU A 637 4.08 15.46 -10.33
N ILE A 638 5.25 14.86 -10.51
CA ILE A 638 5.48 13.75 -11.45
C ILE A 638 4.88 12.44 -10.92
N GLY A 639 4.91 12.23 -9.60
CA GLY A 639 4.44 11.04 -8.92
C GLY A 639 2.92 10.99 -8.73
N LEU A 640 2.19 12.08 -8.87
CA LEU A 640 0.71 12.08 -8.85
C LEU A 640 0.09 11.10 -9.85
N PRO A 641 0.42 11.15 -11.17
CA PRO A 641 -0.09 10.17 -12.12
C PRO A 641 0.42 8.75 -11.83
N ALA A 642 1.64 8.59 -11.32
CA ALA A 642 2.16 7.27 -10.90
C ALA A 642 1.38 6.68 -9.72
N THR A 643 0.97 7.52 -8.76
CA THR A 643 0.13 7.13 -7.62
C THR A 643 -1.25 6.72 -8.09
N ALA A 644 -1.88 7.53 -8.95
CA ALA A 644 -3.18 7.21 -9.52
C ALA A 644 -3.16 5.89 -10.30
N TRP A 645 -2.08 5.65 -11.07
CA TRP A 645 -1.88 4.37 -11.74
C TRP A 645 -1.71 3.24 -10.73
N LEU A 646 -0.79 3.33 -9.77
CA LEU A 646 -0.56 2.27 -8.79
C LEU A 646 -1.85 1.88 -8.06
N LEU A 647 -2.65 2.84 -7.61
CA LEU A 647 -3.93 2.57 -6.95
C LEU A 647 -4.93 1.90 -7.89
N TRP A 648 -4.97 2.31 -9.15
CA TRP A 648 -5.82 1.67 -10.16
C TRP A 648 -5.35 0.25 -10.51
N ALA A 649 -4.05 0.04 -10.64
CA ALA A 649 -3.46 -1.26 -10.91
C ALA A 649 -3.70 -2.22 -9.74
N ASP A 650 -3.46 -1.76 -8.52
CA ASP A 650 -3.77 -2.48 -7.29
C ASP A 650 -5.24 -2.88 -7.24
N TRP A 651 -6.15 -1.91 -7.47
CA TRP A 651 -7.58 -2.16 -7.50
C TRP A 651 -8.01 -3.17 -8.57
N THR A 652 -7.36 -3.19 -9.73
CA THR A 652 -7.74 -4.08 -10.85
C THR A 652 -7.09 -5.45 -10.80
N THR A 653 -6.00 -5.63 -10.05
CA THR A 653 -5.22 -6.87 -10.03
C THR A 653 -5.36 -7.65 -8.73
N SER A 654 -5.63 -6.97 -7.61
CA SER A 654 -5.80 -7.64 -6.32
C SER A 654 -7.22 -8.19 -6.16
N SER A 655 -7.33 -9.49 -5.91
CA SER A 655 -8.58 -10.13 -5.52
C SER A 655 -9.10 -9.60 -4.18
N TRP A 656 -8.21 -9.17 -3.29
CA TRP A 656 -8.47 -8.52 -2.01
C TRP A 656 -9.06 -7.10 -2.14
N LEU A 657 -8.88 -6.46 -3.31
CA LEU A 657 -9.43 -5.13 -3.61
C LEU A 657 -10.75 -5.18 -4.39
N ARG A 658 -11.39 -6.35 -4.51
CA ARG A 658 -12.80 -6.39 -4.90
C ARG A 658 -13.55 -5.48 -3.92
N PRO A 659 -14.40 -4.54 -4.40
CA PRO A 659 -15.26 -3.72 -3.53
C PRO A 659 -16.18 -4.54 -2.61
N ALA A 660 -16.13 -5.87 -2.72
CA ALA A 660 -16.82 -6.80 -1.87
C ALA A 660 -16.10 -7.18 -0.58
N ASP A 661 -14.77 -7.17 -0.59
CA ASP A 661 -13.96 -7.66 0.51
C ASP A 661 -13.25 -6.50 1.24
N GLN A 662 -13.35 -5.30 0.68
CA GLN A 662 -12.78 -4.07 1.23
C GLN A 662 -13.69 -3.46 2.29
N MET A 663 -13.40 -3.71 3.57
CA MET A 663 -14.03 -2.99 4.68
C MET A 663 -13.75 -1.46 4.68
N MET A 664 -12.82 -0.98 3.84
CA MET A 664 -12.27 0.38 3.90
C MET A 664 -11.91 1.03 2.54
N LEU A 665 -12.63 0.79 1.44
CA LEU A 665 -12.39 1.40 0.11
C LEU A 665 -11.99 2.91 0.08
N VAL A 666 -12.79 3.85 0.64
CA VAL A 666 -12.47 5.30 0.61
C VAL A 666 -11.30 5.62 1.52
N THR A 667 -11.27 5.07 2.73
CA THR A 667 -10.12 5.26 3.64
C THR A 667 -8.84 4.72 3.01
N GLY A 668 -8.91 3.54 2.38
CA GLY A 668 -7.84 2.88 1.65
C GLY A 668 -7.39 3.68 0.43
N LEU A 669 -8.33 4.23 -0.35
CA LEU A 669 -8.02 5.08 -1.50
C LEU A 669 -7.37 6.41 -1.06
N VAL A 670 -7.96 7.10 -0.09
CA VAL A 670 -7.43 8.37 0.44
C VAL A 670 -6.08 8.14 1.08
N GLY A 671 -5.98 7.09 1.91
CA GLY A 671 -4.73 6.62 2.51
C GLY A 671 -3.69 6.35 1.44
N GLY A 672 -4.00 5.50 0.46
CA GLY A 672 -3.13 5.17 -0.66
C GLY A 672 -2.67 6.38 -1.46
N VAL A 673 -3.55 7.36 -1.73
CA VAL A 673 -3.16 8.64 -2.38
C VAL A 673 -2.20 9.42 -1.50
N VAL A 674 -2.51 9.59 -0.22
CA VAL A 674 -1.67 10.34 0.72
C VAL A 674 -0.31 9.68 0.87
N LEU A 675 -0.29 8.36 1.09
CA LEU A 675 0.91 7.54 1.26
C LEU A 675 1.77 7.57 0.00
N GLY A 676 1.17 7.35 -1.18
CA GLY A 676 1.89 7.40 -2.46
C GLY A 676 2.46 8.79 -2.74
N VAL A 677 1.69 9.86 -2.53
CA VAL A 677 2.20 11.23 -2.71
C VAL A 677 3.33 11.54 -1.73
N LEU A 678 3.23 11.09 -0.47
CA LEU A 678 4.26 11.28 0.53
C LEU A 678 5.54 10.47 0.19
N SER A 679 5.41 9.24 -0.30
CA SER A 679 6.57 8.43 -0.71
C SER A 679 7.31 9.10 -1.87
N TRP A 680 6.61 9.56 -2.91
CA TRP A 680 7.24 10.31 -4.01
C TRP A 680 7.89 11.61 -3.53
N THR A 681 7.23 12.31 -2.62
CA THR A 681 7.76 13.54 -2.04
C THR A 681 9.06 13.28 -1.26
N ALA A 682 9.10 12.19 -0.48
CA ALA A 682 10.27 11.77 0.28
C ALA A 682 11.41 11.27 -0.63
N ASP A 683 11.10 10.48 -1.66
CA ASP A 683 12.02 10.05 -2.72
C ASP A 683 12.70 11.25 -3.39
N GLY A 684 11.92 12.23 -3.84
CA GLY A 684 12.43 13.46 -4.42
C GLY A 684 13.23 14.30 -3.42
N PHE A 685 12.79 14.37 -2.17
CA PHE A 685 13.49 15.09 -1.12
C PHE A 685 14.88 14.50 -0.86
N VAL A 686 14.96 13.18 -0.72
CA VAL A 686 16.22 12.47 -0.45
C VAL A 686 17.14 12.50 -1.66
N LEU A 687 16.62 12.32 -2.88
CA LEU A 687 17.36 12.55 -4.12
C LEU A 687 18.00 13.96 -4.14
N GLY A 688 17.24 14.99 -3.76
CA GLY A 688 17.72 16.37 -3.71
C GLY A 688 18.74 16.63 -2.60
N VAL A 689 18.51 16.13 -1.38
CA VAL A 689 19.46 16.27 -0.25
C VAL A 689 20.77 15.54 -0.55
N LEU A 690 20.67 14.36 -1.17
CA LEU A 690 21.82 13.56 -1.60
C LEU A 690 22.32 13.93 -3.00
N TRP A 691 21.85 15.01 -3.61
CA TRP A 691 22.17 15.32 -5.01
C TRP A 691 23.66 15.41 -5.28
N ARG A 692 24.41 16.07 -4.38
CA ARG A 692 25.88 16.22 -4.44
C ARG A 692 26.63 14.97 -4.01
N ARG A 693 25.88 13.93 -3.69
CA ARG A 693 26.33 12.78 -2.93
C ARG A 693 26.18 11.47 -3.69
N LEU A 694 25.27 11.48 -4.65
CA LEU A 694 25.03 10.38 -5.56
C LEU A 694 26.13 10.32 -6.63
N PRO A 695 26.50 9.11 -7.07
CA PRO A 695 27.46 8.93 -8.14
C PRO A 695 26.92 9.49 -9.46
N GLY A 696 27.85 9.95 -10.31
CA GLY A 696 27.52 10.51 -11.62
C GLY A 696 27.45 12.03 -11.66
N ARG A 697 27.58 12.58 -12.87
CA ARG A 697 27.63 14.04 -13.12
C ARG A 697 26.26 14.64 -13.42
N ARG A 698 25.34 13.83 -13.92
CA ARG A 698 24.05 14.26 -14.48
C ARG A 698 22.88 13.62 -13.73
N GLY A 699 21.72 14.26 -13.79
CA GLY A 699 20.54 13.84 -13.04
C GLY A 699 20.18 12.36 -13.19
N PRO A 700 19.94 11.82 -14.40
CA PRO A 700 19.48 10.45 -14.57
C PRO A 700 20.45 9.40 -14.04
N THR A 701 21.76 9.65 -14.12
CA THR A 701 22.77 8.75 -13.55
C THR A 701 22.72 8.75 -12.02
N LYS A 702 22.42 9.90 -11.42
CA LYS A 702 22.28 10.03 -9.96
C LYS A 702 21.00 9.37 -9.45
N SER A 703 19.90 9.42 -10.20
CA SER A 703 18.65 8.75 -9.80
C SER A 703 18.81 7.23 -9.80
N LEU A 704 19.58 6.64 -10.73
CA LEU A 704 19.83 5.19 -10.78
C LEU A 704 20.33 4.62 -9.46
N ALA A 705 21.21 5.34 -8.77
CA ALA A 705 21.74 4.94 -7.48
C ALA A 705 20.65 4.80 -6.41
N LEU A 706 19.74 5.77 -6.33
CA LEU A 706 18.63 5.72 -5.36
C LEU A 706 17.57 4.70 -5.79
N THR A 707 17.25 4.64 -7.09
CA THR A 707 16.37 3.62 -7.65
C THR A 707 16.88 2.21 -7.35
N ALA A 708 18.19 1.96 -7.51
CA ALA A 708 18.77 0.66 -7.21
C ALA A 708 18.58 0.25 -5.75
N VAL A 709 18.66 1.21 -4.81
CA VAL A 709 18.36 0.94 -3.39
C VAL A 709 16.91 0.51 -3.21
N SER A 710 15.95 1.21 -3.82
CA SER A 710 14.53 0.82 -3.76
C SER A 710 14.29 -0.55 -4.40
N VAL A 711 14.84 -0.80 -5.59
CA VAL A 711 14.71 -2.08 -6.31
C VAL A 711 15.30 -3.23 -5.52
N LEU A 712 16.48 -3.06 -4.92
CA LEU A 712 17.10 -4.08 -4.08
C LEU A 712 16.27 -4.35 -2.83
N SER A 713 15.69 -3.31 -2.24
CA SER A 713 14.85 -3.42 -1.06
C SER A 713 13.58 -4.23 -1.34
N PHE A 714 12.77 -3.82 -2.32
CA PHE A 714 11.54 -4.55 -2.66
C PHE A 714 11.83 -5.90 -3.33
N GLY A 715 12.90 -5.99 -4.13
CA GLY A 715 13.33 -7.23 -4.77
C GLY A 715 13.81 -8.29 -3.78
N ALA A 716 14.36 -7.87 -2.64
CA ALA A 716 14.75 -8.78 -1.56
C ALA A 716 13.51 -9.43 -0.91
N ASP A 717 12.47 -8.66 -0.62
CA ASP A 717 11.19 -9.19 -0.09
C ASP A 717 10.53 -10.11 -1.12
N ALA A 718 10.41 -9.66 -2.38
CA ALA A 718 9.83 -10.48 -3.45
C ALA A 718 10.59 -11.79 -3.69
N ALA A 719 11.93 -11.76 -3.60
CA ALA A 719 12.75 -12.97 -3.71
C ALA A 719 12.51 -13.91 -2.53
N LEU A 720 12.35 -13.37 -1.33
CA LEU A 720 12.05 -14.17 -0.14
C LEU A 720 10.66 -14.83 -0.24
N ASN A 721 9.62 -14.09 -0.65
CA ASN A 721 8.28 -14.66 -0.89
C ASN A 721 8.35 -15.77 -1.94
N ALA A 722 9.05 -15.53 -3.05
CA ALA A 722 9.20 -16.52 -4.11
C ALA A 722 9.93 -17.79 -3.63
N LEU A 723 10.95 -17.65 -2.79
CA LEU A 723 11.67 -18.78 -2.19
C LEU A 723 10.80 -19.57 -1.21
N LEU A 724 9.88 -18.90 -0.52
CA LEU A 724 8.95 -19.52 0.42
C LEU A 724 7.70 -20.09 -0.27
N GLY A 725 7.45 -19.74 -1.54
CA GLY A 725 6.23 -20.12 -2.26
C GLY A 725 5.01 -19.25 -1.88
N GLU A 726 5.26 -18.08 -1.31
CA GLU A 726 4.28 -17.07 -0.94
C GLU A 726 3.90 -16.17 -2.11
N PRO A 727 2.74 -15.47 -2.02
CA PRO A 727 2.38 -14.50 -3.04
C PRO A 727 3.49 -13.45 -3.18
N VAL A 728 4.09 -13.41 -4.36
CA VAL A 728 4.97 -12.32 -4.74
C VAL A 728 4.09 -11.16 -5.13
N ASP A 729 4.15 -10.04 -4.39
CA ASP A 729 3.47 -8.81 -4.81
C ASP A 729 4.05 -8.35 -6.16
N ARG A 730 3.35 -8.66 -7.24
CA ARG A 730 3.78 -8.35 -8.61
C ARG A 730 3.75 -6.85 -8.87
N LEU A 731 3.02 -6.07 -8.07
CA LEU A 731 3.02 -4.61 -8.14
C LEU A 731 4.37 -4.04 -7.71
N ILE A 732 5.22 -4.79 -7.01
CA ILE A 732 6.61 -4.38 -6.71
C ILE A 732 7.39 -4.05 -7.98
N LEU A 733 7.23 -4.83 -9.05
CA LEU A 733 7.92 -4.57 -10.33
C LEU A 733 7.43 -3.27 -10.95
N LEU A 734 6.11 -3.05 -10.94
CA LEU A 734 5.49 -1.82 -11.44
C LEU A 734 5.92 -0.62 -10.60
N ARG A 735 5.90 -0.74 -9.27
CA ARG A 735 6.35 0.29 -8.32
C ARG A 735 7.81 0.64 -8.55
N SER A 736 8.67 -0.36 -8.71
CA SER A 736 10.09 -0.20 -9.02
C SER A 736 10.33 0.56 -10.33
N ALA A 737 9.61 0.20 -11.39
CA ALA A 737 9.69 0.87 -12.69
C ALA A 737 9.19 2.32 -12.62
N LEU A 738 8.09 2.56 -11.89
CA LEU A 738 7.56 3.90 -11.65
C LEU A 738 8.51 4.74 -10.79
N THR A 739 9.14 4.15 -9.76
CA THR A 739 10.18 4.83 -8.97
C THR A 739 11.36 5.25 -9.84
N PHE A 740 11.82 4.37 -10.74
CA PHE A 740 12.84 4.73 -11.72
C PHE A 740 12.41 5.91 -12.60
N ALA A 741 11.20 5.86 -13.16
CA ALA A 741 10.68 6.89 -14.05
C ALA A 741 10.50 8.23 -13.31
N VAL A 742 9.86 8.23 -12.13
CA VAL A 742 9.61 9.42 -11.32
C VAL A 742 10.93 10.05 -10.88
N LEU A 743 11.89 9.28 -10.36
CA LEU A 743 13.19 9.81 -9.94
C LEU A 743 14.02 10.32 -11.12
N SER A 744 13.98 9.63 -12.26
CA SER A 744 14.69 10.06 -13.48
C SER A 744 14.12 11.37 -14.01
N LEU A 745 12.80 11.51 -14.12
CA LEU A 745 12.17 12.76 -14.54
C LEU A 745 12.39 13.89 -13.50
N THR A 746 12.36 13.56 -12.21
CA THR A 746 12.70 14.50 -11.12
C THR A 746 14.13 15.02 -11.28
N SER A 747 15.06 14.14 -11.62
CA SER A 747 16.46 14.50 -11.83
C SER A 747 16.65 15.42 -13.05
N VAL A 748 15.92 15.19 -14.14
CA VAL A 748 15.90 16.08 -15.31
C VAL A 748 15.29 17.44 -14.93
N ALA A 749 14.24 17.46 -14.12
CA ALA A 749 13.64 18.71 -13.63
C ALA A 749 14.61 19.51 -12.75
N MET A 750 15.46 18.84 -11.96
CA MET A 750 16.54 19.46 -11.19
C MET A 750 17.62 20.06 -12.08
N ASP A 751 18.06 19.34 -13.12
CA ASP A 751 19.02 19.84 -14.12
C ASP A 751 18.42 21.03 -14.90
N LEU A 752 17.14 20.97 -15.28
CA LEU A 752 16.44 22.07 -15.94
C LEU A 752 16.40 23.33 -15.09
N ARG A 753 16.14 23.19 -13.79
CA ARG A 753 16.16 24.33 -12.85
C ARG A 753 17.56 24.91 -12.70
N THR A 754 18.58 24.05 -12.72
CA THR A 754 19.99 24.47 -12.68
C THR A 754 20.32 25.35 -13.87
N VAL A 755 19.93 24.93 -15.07
CA VAL A 755 20.14 25.71 -16.31
C VAL A 755 19.33 27.01 -16.32
N ARG A 756 18.09 27.01 -15.82
CA ARG A 756 17.24 28.22 -15.77
C ARG A 756 17.85 29.36 -14.94
N GLN A 757 18.79 29.06 -14.04
CA GLN A 757 19.48 30.07 -13.24
C GLN A 757 20.56 30.83 -14.01
N LEU A 758 21.00 30.35 -15.18
CA LEU A 758 22.02 30.99 -16.01
C LEU A 758 21.52 32.25 -16.75
N GLY A 759 20.30 32.72 -16.51
CA GLY A 759 19.78 33.98 -17.09
C GLY A 759 19.42 33.90 -18.57
N THR A 760 18.27 34.48 -18.94
CA THR A 760 17.70 34.42 -20.30
C THR A 760 17.73 35.78 -20.97
N ALA A 761 18.81 36.07 -21.70
CA ALA A 761 18.74 36.91 -22.89
C ALA A 761 18.99 35.99 -24.11
N GLY A 762 17.92 35.44 -24.70
CA GLY A 762 17.98 34.82 -26.03
C GLY A 762 18.09 33.29 -26.16
N PHE A 763 18.11 32.48 -25.09
CA PHE A 763 18.22 31.02 -25.21
C PHE A 763 17.16 30.24 -24.42
N ARG A 764 16.56 29.20 -25.03
CA ARG A 764 15.56 28.33 -24.39
C ARG A 764 16.26 27.26 -23.52
N PRO A 765 15.89 27.10 -22.22
CA PRO A 765 16.52 26.15 -21.30
C PRO A 765 16.58 24.70 -21.80
N GLY A 766 15.60 24.25 -22.59
CA GLY A 766 15.60 22.91 -23.17
C GLY A 766 16.78 22.65 -24.11
N ARG A 767 17.21 23.67 -24.87
CA ARG A 767 18.34 23.54 -25.81
C ARG A 767 19.68 23.36 -25.06
N MET A 768 19.81 23.98 -23.90
CA MET A 768 21.00 23.82 -23.05
C MET A 768 21.05 22.46 -22.36
N LEU A 769 19.91 21.89 -21.99
CA LEU A 769 19.88 20.51 -21.53
C LEU A 769 20.37 19.56 -22.63
N LEU A 770 19.91 19.74 -23.87
CA LEU A 770 20.37 18.91 -24.99
C LEU A 770 21.90 18.97 -25.18
N ILE A 771 22.46 20.19 -25.13
CA ILE A 771 23.92 20.41 -25.18
C ILE A 771 24.61 19.74 -23.98
N GLY A 772 24.10 19.97 -22.76
CA GLY A 772 24.66 19.43 -21.52
C GLY A 772 24.61 17.90 -21.44
N TYR A 773 23.58 17.27 -21.98
CA TYR A 773 23.50 15.82 -22.11
C TYR A 773 24.35 15.27 -23.27
N ARG A 774 25.00 16.13 -24.06
CA ARG A 774 25.65 15.77 -25.34
C ARG A 774 24.71 14.99 -26.27
N MET A 775 23.41 15.25 -26.15
CA MET A 775 22.39 14.64 -26.98
C MET A 775 22.09 15.64 -28.08
N GLY A 776 22.80 15.52 -29.20
CA GLY A 776 22.58 16.36 -30.38
C GLY A 776 21.15 16.28 -30.93
N ASN A 777 20.40 15.22 -30.59
CA ASN A 777 19.04 14.98 -31.06
C ASN A 777 18.04 14.85 -29.90
N ALA A 778 17.02 15.71 -29.89
CA ALA A 778 15.83 15.58 -29.03
C ALA A 778 15.16 14.20 -29.16
N THR A 779 15.35 13.54 -30.31
CA THR A 779 14.94 12.17 -30.59
C THR A 779 15.47 11.18 -29.56
N ALA A 780 16.73 11.29 -29.09
CA ALA A 780 17.29 10.35 -28.12
C ALA A 780 16.60 10.44 -26.75
N GLN A 781 16.21 11.64 -26.32
CA GLN A 781 15.43 11.82 -25.09
C GLN A 781 14.00 11.32 -25.25
N ALA A 782 13.38 11.55 -26.40
CA ALA A 782 12.08 10.99 -26.72
C ALA A 782 12.13 9.46 -26.73
N THR A 783 13.16 8.85 -27.34
CA THR A 783 13.36 7.39 -27.35
C THR A 783 13.59 6.86 -25.94
N PHE A 784 14.38 7.54 -25.10
CA PHE A 784 14.58 7.13 -23.71
C PHE A 784 13.29 7.21 -22.86
N ALA A 785 12.49 8.26 -23.04
CA ALA A 785 11.20 8.40 -22.38
C ALA A 785 10.19 7.37 -22.89
N LEU A 786 10.14 7.13 -24.20
CA LEU A 786 9.31 6.09 -24.82
C LEU A 786 9.74 4.70 -24.37
N ALA A 787 11.04 4.43 -24.23
CA ALA A 787 11.55 3.16 -23.72
C ALA A 787 11.15 2.93 -22.26
N GLN A 788 11.18 3.96 -21.41
CA GLN A 788 10.66 3.87 -20.05
C GLN A 788 9.16 3.59 -20.03
N LEU A 789 8.37 4.32 -20.85
CA LEU A 789 6.93 4.12 -20.94
C LEU A 789 6.58 2.72 -21.47
N ALA A 790 7.29 2.25 -22.49
CA ALA A 790 7.15 0.90 -23.01
C ALA A 790 7.52 -0.17 -21.97
N SER A 791 8.57 0.07 -21.18
CA SER A 791 8.96 -0.85 -20.08
C SER A 791 7.89 -0.91 -18.99
N VAL A 792 7.32 0.23 -18.58
CA VAL A 792 6.22 0.29 -17.60
C VAL A 792 4.99 -0.44 -18.14
N LEU A 793 4.62 -0.22 -19.41
CA LEU A 793 3.50 -0.90 -20.05
C LEU A 793 3.71 -2.41 -20.18
N ALA A 794 4.93 -2.84 -20.54
CA ALA A 794 5.28 -4.25 -20.63
C ALA A 794 5.19 -4.94 -19.27
N ILE A 795 5.72 -4.31 -18.22
CA ILE A 795 5.62 -4.81 -16.84
C ILE A 795 4.15 -4.87 -16.39
N TYR A 796 3.36 -3.83 -16.64
CA TYR A 796 1.94 -3.84 -16.30
C TYR A 796 1.19 -4.96 -17.03
N SER A 797 1.47 -5.17 -18.32
CA SER A 797 0.87 -6.27 -19.09
C SER A 797 1.22 -7.62 -18.49
N TYR A 798 2.47 -7.82 -18.06
CA TYR A 798 2.94 -9.04 -17.40
C TYR A 798 2.28 -9.26 -16.02
N VAL A 799 2.11 -8.19 -15.23
CA VAL A 799 1.41 -8.25 -13.94
C VAL A 799 -0.05 -8.67 -14.15
N ARG A 800 -0.74 -8.04 -15.11
CA ARG A 800 -2.14 -8.29 -15.41
C ARG A 800 -2.39 -9.69 -16.00
N SER A 801 -1.48 -10.21 -16.82
CA SER A 801 -1.59 -11.55 -17.40
C SER A 801 -1.29 -12.67 -16.42
N GLY A 802 -0.99 -12.35 -15.16
CA GLY A 802 -0.70 -13.37 -14.17
C GLY A 802 0.72 -13.94 -14.27
N GLY A 803 1.64 -13.27 -14.98
CA GLY A 803 2.99 -13.78 -15.24
C GLY A 803 3.14 -14.52 -16.57
N ASP A 804 2.06 -14.70 -17.33
CA ASP A 804 2.15 -15.19 -18.70
C ASP A 804 2.82 -14.11 -19.56
N ALA A 805 3.79 -14.52 -20.39
CA ALA A 805 4.45 -13.61 -21.31
C ALA A 805 3.37 -12.89 -22.14
N PRO A 806 3.39 -11.54 -22.24
CA PRO A 806 2.43 -10.85 -23.06
C PRO A 806 2.49 -11.44 -24.47
N PRO A 807 1.35 -11.70 -25.13
CA PRO A 807 1.34 -11.99 -26.55
C PRO A 807 1.73 -10.69 -27.26
N PHE A 808 3.02 -10.36 -27.25
CA PHE A 808 3.54 -9.36 -28.14
C PHE A 808 3.25 -9.89 -29.55
N PRO A 809 2.64 -9.11 -30.44
CA PRO A 809 2.64 -9.45 -31.84
C PRO A 809 4.11 -9.62 -32.20
N GLY A 810 4.52 -10.87 -32.44
CA GLY A 810 5.85 -11.18 -32.88
C GLY A 810 6.04 -10.41 -34.18
N ILE A 811 6.68 -9.25 -34.11
CA ILE A 811 7.31 -8.66 -35.27
C ILE A 811 8.46 -9.62 -35.51
N ASP A 812 8.18 -10.69 -36.27
CA ASP A 812 9.23 -11.52 -36.84
C ASP A 812 10.05 -10.57 -37.72
N PRO A 813 11.28 -10.20 -37.31
CA PRO A 813 12.08 -9.24 -38.07
C PRO A 813 12.44 -9.78 -39.46
N PHE A 814 12.16 -11.06 -39.74
CA PHE A 814 12.36 -11.71 -41.03
C PHE A 814 11.09 -11.74 -41.90
N SER A 815 9.91 -11.37 -41.38
CA SER A 815 8.64 -11.36 -42.12
C SER A 815 8.43 -10.12 -43.03
N VAL A 816 9.32 -9.11 -42.96
CA VAL A 816 9.22 -7.87 -43.76
C VAL A 816 9.74 -8.05 -45.21
N GLY A 817 10.28 -9.21 -45.57
CA GLY A 817 10.96 -9.42 -46.87
C GLY A 817 10.15 -10.09 -47.98
N ASN A 818 9.11 -10.88 -47.68
CA ASN A 818 8.45 -11.71 -48.69
C ASN A 818 7.00 -11.26 -48.97
N ARG A 819 6.87 -10.09 -49.61
CA ARG A 819 5.73 -9.85 -50.51
C ARG A 819 6.25 -9.92 -51.95
N GLN A 820 6.34 -11.14 -52.48
CA GLN A 820 6.22 -11.31 -53.93
C GLN A 820 4.73 -11.29 -54.24
N GLY A 821 4.28 -10.21 -54.88
CA GLY A 821 3.02 -10.21 -55.62
C GLY A 821 3.15 -11.06 -56.89
N PRO A 822 2.01 -11.41 -57.52
CA PRO A 822 1.96 -12.22 -58.73
C PRO A 822 2.72 -11.62 -59.91
#